data_AF-A0A2N0D319-F1
#
_entry.id   AF-A0A2N0D319-F1
#
_cell.length_a   1.000
_cell.length_b   1.000
_cell.length_c   1.000
_cell.angle_alpha   90.00
_cell.angle_beta   90.00
_cell.angle_gamma   90.00
#
_symmetry.space_group_name_H-M   'P 1'
#
loop_
_entity.id
_entity.type
_entity.pdbx_description
1 polymer ?
#
loop_
_entity_poly.entity_id
_entity_poly.type
_entity_poly.pdbx_seq_one_letter_code
_entity_poly.pdbx_strand_id
1 'polypeptide(L)'
;MPGVLETIALVVSSLATTVAAANALYLGTYALALGGLAFGAQALQGLFVQKPSVPKPDDGSYNLKQSVPSLAYVLGTTKKGGDYVFLEETGGTAHHIIVWAGHRISSFVQHYLHDEKVTLNGSGAVTSPGHFGGNVVIESRLGLNAETVYSLVVTRFPTIWNNNCRGDGLASVYMRCGTVDTEDFLDVYPNQMPEHSAVGNGALLYDPRKDSTQGGSGSHRYTNPNTWEFSKNIPLMRLWHLCHPVGGKMSYENMYLPDWQNAANVADQNVTNRTGGTEKRWHGGFWFRASNDPIEVGRVMDEAAEMVVFERADGKIGVHAGEYVAPDITLEAKAIYSIRVDKNKRRANTVLGVRGRYVNTAKDYITEDAAIYGDPYSVVDDETERTKTFENALIQSHNHCQRKQKLTYIRANARKVSIVADYTAGSDAEGYVRDVPYRRFVTVHYPSRGLVNATVEITSSVSIDLRNMRISFSGILVDSTLYDFNAATEEGEPGEAVEPLPDEGVPDPVDFSATIQTEVVSGGSTAAFILGTFDFVADTLIYELEYDRTSGSTGVQSVFSKAGETQVRTGYLVDGEEYKCRLRAYGGGSKSDWTSYINLTATADPVPPGPVTGVSADVSTPGEVEFGWTAPNSANYYACRIYVGTINDINSATLMATEYGPPSATDLRVVTSLDAGPYYGWLRSINPSGVPGTAVATGLFTVT
;
A
#
# COMPACT_ATOMS: atom_id res chain seq x y z
N MET A 1 32.57 -69.50 15.65
CA MET A 1 32.23 -68.79 14.40
C MET A 1 31.99 -67.32 14.74
N PRO A 2 32.95 -66.43 14.49
CA PRO A 2 32.71 -64.99 14.51
C PRO A 2 32.11 -64.59 13.16
N GLY A 3 31.02 -63.84 13.13
CA GLY A 3 30.42 -63.47 11.86
C GLY A 3 29.21 -62.55 11.95
N VAL A 4 29.29 -61.49 11.13
CA VAL A 4 28.20 -60.69 10.54
C VAL A 4 27.78 -59.41 11.26
N LEU A 5 28.00 -59.23 12.57
CA LEU A 5 27.58 -57.99 13.25
C LEU A 5 28.62 -56.86 13.31
N GLU A 6 29.92 -57.17 13.22
CA GLU A 6 30.98 -56.14 13.32
C GLU A 6 31.28 -55.40 12.00
N THR A 7 30.77 -55.87 10.87
CA THR A 7 31.11 -55.31 9.55
C THR A 7 30.19 -54.18 9.08
N ILE A 8 29.02 -53.99 9.69
CA ILE A 8 28.11 -52.88 9.36
C ILE A 8 28.59 -51.56 9.98
N ALA A 9 29.28 -51.63 11.12
CA ALA A 9 29.84 -50.45 11.80
C ALA A 9 31.00 -49.78 11.04
N LEU A 10 31.70 -50.51 10.17
CA LEU A 10 32.90 -49.99 9.49
C LEU A 10 32.60 -49.29 8.16
N VAL A 11 31.44 -49.55 7.52
CA VAL A 11 31.13 -49.05 6.16
C VAL A 11 30.42 -47.68 6.16
N VAL A 12 29.93 -47.19 7.30
CA VAL A 12 29.24 -45.88 7.39
C VAL A 12 30.21 -44.73 7.72
N SER A 13 31.53 -44.99 7.74
CA SER A 13 32.54 -43.98 8.11
C SER A 13 33.10 -43.15 6.94
N SER A 14 32.64 -43.33 5.70
CA SER A 14 33.30 -42.71 4.52
C SER A 14 32.48 -41.69 3.71
N LEU A 15 31.29 -41.25 4.14
CA LEU A 15 30.48 -40.29 3.35
C LEU A 15 29.75 -39.19 4.15
N ALA A 16 30.32 -38.66 5.23
CA ALA A 16 29.79 -37.46 5.90
C ALA A 16 30.91 -36.49 6.30
N THR A 17 31.04 -35.37 5.59
CA THR A 17 32.09 -34.36 5.75
C THR A 17 31.72 -33.22 6.72
N THR A 18 30.94 -33.47 7.77
CA THR A 18 30.73 -32.47 8.84
C THR A 18 30.67 -33.09 10.25
N VAL A 19 31.31 -32.42 11.20
CA VAL A 19 31.41 -32.80 12.63
C VAL A 19 30.03 -32.85 13.32
N ALA A 20 29.01 -32.19 12.75
CA ALA A 20 27.65 -32.14 13.28
C ALA A 20 26.89 -33.49 13.17
N ALA A 21 27.12 -34.26 12.10
CA ALA A 21 26.44 -35.54 11.89
C ALA A 21 26.95 -36.66 12.82
N ALA A 22 28.21 -36.59 13.25
CA ALA A 22 28.83 -37.60 14.11
C ALA A 22 28.34 -37.53 15.56
N ASN A 23 28.05 -36.33 16.09
CA ASN A 23 27.59 -36.15 17.47
C ASN A 23 26.08 -36.46 17.63
N ALA A 24 25.27 -36.20 16.60
CA ALA A 24 23.84 -36.53 16.63
C ALA A 24 23.58 -38.05 16.64
N LEU A 25 24.44 -38.84 15.99
CA LEU A 25 24.26 -40.28 15.87
C LEU A 25 24.79 -41.06 17.10
N TYR A 26 25.76 -40.50 17.84
CA TYR A 26 26.31 -41.14 19.04
C TYR A 26 25.33 -41.07 20.24
N LEU A 27 24.54 -40.00 20.37
CA LEU A 27 23.49 -39.89 21.40
C LEU A 27 22.17 -40.54 20.99
N GLY A 28 21.81 -40.58 19.71
CA GLY A 28 20.55 -41.17 19.24
C GLY A 28 20.51 -42.70 19.32
N THR A 29 21.65 -43.37 19.22
CA THR A 29 21.69 -44.85 19.09
C THR A 29 21.59 -45.58 20.44
N TYR A 30 21.92 -44.93 21.56
CA TYR A 30 21.76 -45.54 22.90
C TYR A 30 20.32 -45.41 23.44
N ALA A 31 19.54 -44.44 22.94
CA ALA A 31 18.16 -44.21 23.35
C ALA A 31 17.14 -45.15 22.66
N LEU A 32 17.52 -45.82 21.57
CA LEU A 32 16.64 -46.72 20.81
C LEU A 32 16.73 -48.20 21.24
N ALA A 33 17.71 -48.57 22.08
CA ALA A 33 17.94 -49.96 22.46
C ALA A 33 17.11 -50.43 23.68
N LEU A 34 16.53 -49.53 24.47
CA LEU A 34 15.74 -49.88 25.66
C LEU A 34 14.49 -49.00 25.76
N GLY A 35 13.36 -49.58 25.35
CA GLY A 35 11.99 -49.05 25.26
C GLY A 35 11.61 -47.84 26.14
N GLY A 36 11.14 -46.79 25.46
CA GLY A 36 10.52 -45.59 26.06
C GLY A 36 9.85 -44.69 25.01
N LEU A 37 8.83 -45.20 24.32
CA LEU A 37 8.01 -44.44 23.35
C LEU A 37 6.88 -43.69 24.07
N ALA A 38 7.08 -42.43 24.44
CA ALA A 38 5.95 -41.53 24.75
C ALA A 38 6.27 -40.02 24.62
N PHE A 39 7.49 -39.55 24.88
CA PHE A 39 7.78 -38.10 24.92
C PHE A 39 8.95 -37.61 24.05
N GLY A 40 9.70 -38.50 23.39
CA GLY A 40 10.73 -38.12 22.41
C GLY A 40 10.19 -37.45 21.13
N ALA A 41 8.87 -37.45 20.94
CA ALA A 41 8.24 -36.87 19.76
C ALA A 41 8.20 -35.32 19.80
N GLN A 42 8.11 -34.66 20.95
CA GLN A 42 7.97 -33.19 20.98
C GLN A 42 9.31 -32.46 20.77
N ALA A 43 10.42 -32.97 21.34
CA ALA A 43 11.74 -32.36 21.18
C ALA A 43 12.35 -32.57 19.77
N LEU A 44 12.02 -33.67 19.10
CA LEU A 44 12.36 -33.88 17.68
C LEU A 44 11.39 -33.16 16.73
N GLN A 45 10.12 -32.94 17.12
CA GLN A 45 9.17 -32.23 16.27
C GLN A 45 9.54 -30.77 16.06
N GLY A 46 10.09 -30.05 17.04
CA GLY A 46 10.53 -28.66 16.87
C GLY A 46 11.70 -28.47 15.90
N LEU A 47 12.52 -29.51 15.71
CA LEU A 47 13.59 -29.56 14.69
C LEU A 47 13.07 -29.95 13.29
N PHE A 48 11.85 -30.48 13.20
CA PHE A 48 11.20 -30.89 11.95
C PHE A 48 9.97 -30.04 11.57
N VAL A 49 9.65 -28.98 12.34
CA VAL A 49 8.77 -27.93 11.84
C VAL A 49 9.55 -27.20 10.75
N GLN A 50 9.27 -27.55 9.49
CA GLN A 50 9.76 -26.75 8.38
C GLN A 50 9.24 -25.34 8.56
N LYS A 51 10.16 -24.36 8.55
CA LYS A 51 9.81 -22.95 8.36
C LYS A 51 8.70 -22.88 7.30
N PRO A 52 7.61 -22.12 7.51
CA PRO A 52 6.58 -21.94 6.50
C PRO A 52 7.25 -21.73 5.15
N SER A 53 6.97 -22.63 4.20
CA SER A 53 7.69 -22.58 2.93
C SER A 53 7.27 -21.32 2.21
N VAL A 54 8.11 -20.30 2.24
CA VAL A 54 7.92 -19.13 1.39
C VAL A 54 7.92 -19.64 -0.06
N PRO A 55 6.93 -19.26 -0.89
CA PRO A 55 6.91 -19.63 -2.30
C PRO A 55 8.26 -19.34 -2.92
N LYS A 56 8.81 -20.29 -3.68
CA LYS A 56 10.09 -20.04 -4.35
C LYS A 56 9.87 -18.92 -5.36
N PRO A 57 10.83 -18.01 -5.58
CA PRO A 57 10.69 -16.96 -6.60
C PRO A 57 10.30 -17.52 -7.99
N ASP A 58 10.72 -18.75 -8.31
CA ASP A 58 10.35 -19.47 -9.55
C ASP A 58 8.86 -19.92 -9.61
N ASP A 59 8.16 -20.08 -8.47
CA ASP A 59 6.72 -20.42 -8.42
C ASP A 59 5.84 -19.23 -8.86
N GLY A 60 6.40 -18.02 -8.89
CA GLY A 60 5.75 -16.78 -9.32
C GLY A 60 6.07 -16.37 -10.75
N SER A 61 6.38 -17.30 -11.67
CA SER A 61 6.63 -16.93 -13.07
C SER A 61 5.37 -16.32 -13.72
N TYR A 62 5.31 -14.98 -13.76
CA TYR A 62 4.20 -14.26 -14.36
C TYR A 62 4.30 -14.30 -15.89
N ASN A 63 3.31 -14.91 -16.52
CA ASN A 63 3.16 -14.85 -17.97
C ASN A 63 2.34 -13.61 -18.34
N LEU A 64 2.94 -12.41 -18.22
CA LEU A 64 2.29 -11.16 -18.61
C LEU A 64 2.35 -10.98 -20.14
N LYS A 65 1.51 -11.72 -20.87
CA LYS A 65 1.30 -11.51 -22.31
C LYS A 65 0.17 -10.50 -22.52
N GLN A 66 0.55 -9.23 -22.68
CA GLN A 66 -0.39 -8.18 -23.04
C GLN A 66 -0.48 -8.06 -24.57
N SER A 67 -1.69 -8.03 -25.13
CA SER A 67 -1.89 -7.60 -26.53
C SER A 67 -1.59 -6.11 -26.65
N VAL A 68 -0.88 -5.69 -27.71
CA VAL A 68 -0.46 -4.29 -27.89
C VAL A 68 -1.69 -3.36 -27.78
N PRO A 69 -1.82 -2.59 -26.69
CA PRO A 69 -2.99 -1.77 -26.46
C PRO A 69 -2.91 -0.50 -27.32
N SER A 70 -4.08 0.08 -27.62
CA SER A 70 -4.13 1.42 -28.20
C SER A 70 -3.56 2.45 -27.21
N LEU A 71 -2.88 3.49 -27.68
CA LEU A 71 -2.29 4.50 -26.79
C LEU A 71 -3.37 5.25 -26.00
N ALA A 72 -3.11 5.49 -24.71
CA ALA A 72 -3.97 6.29 -23.85
C ALA A 72 -3.67 7.79 -24.00
N TYR A 73 -4.70 8.62 -24.00
CA TYR A 73 -4.63 10.07 -23.94
C TYR A 73 -5.27 10.55 -22.65
N VAL A 74 -4.58 11.42 -21.93
CA VAL A 74 -4.94 11.87 -20.59
C VAL A 74 -5.14 13.37 -20.58
N LEU A 75 -6.30 13.81 -20.09
CA LEU A 75 -6.68 15.20 -19.99
C LEU A 75 -6.99 15.55 -18.53
N GLY A 76 -6.52 16.70 -18.06
CA GLY A 76 -6.62 17.08 -16.65
C GLY A 76 -5.73 16.20 -15.75
N THR A 77 -6.11 16.04 -14.49
CA THR A 77 -5.38 15.19 -13.54
C THR A 77 -6.12 13.87 -13.37
N THR A 78 -5.45 12.72 -13.48
CA THR A 78 -6.12 11.41 -13.32
C THR A 78 -5.19 10.38 -12.71
N LYS A 79 -5.73 9.41 -11.95
CA LYS A 79 -5.04 8.15 -11.61
C LYS A 79 -5.32 7.10 -12.70
N LYS A 80 -4.28 6.42 -13.17
CA LYS A 80 -4.40 5.19 -13.98
C LYS A 80 -3.10 4.39 -13.93
N GLY A 81 -3.21 3.07 -14.14
CA GLY A 81 -2.08 2.22 -14.53
C GLY A 81 -1.59 2.56 -15.94
N GLY A 82 -0.43 2.04 -16.33
CA GLY A 82 0.07 2.15 -17.71
C GLY A 82 0.15 0.81 -18.41
N ASP A 83 0.62 0.83 -19.66
CA ASP A 83 0.75 -0.35 -20.49
C ASP A 83 2.19 -0.82 -20.59
N TYR A 84 2.41 -2.11 -20.45
CA TYR A 84 3.75 -2.67 -20.55
C TYR A 84 4.26 -2.64 -22.00
N VAL A 85 5.46 -2.10 -22.18
CA VAL A 85 6.21 -2.13 -23.46
C VAL A 85 7.56 -2.83 -23.33
N PHE A 86 8.04 -3.03 -22.10
CA PHE A 86 9.26 -3.77 -21.80
C PHE A 86 9.11 -4.44 -20.43
N LEU A 87 9.44 -5.72 -20.36
CA LEU A 87 9.55 -6.47 -19.11
C LEU A 87 10.61 -7.55 -19.30
N GLU A 88 11.78 -7.33 -18.73
CA GLU A 88 12.89 -8.29 -18.82
C GLU A 88 13.61 -8.39 -17.48
N GLU A 89 14.18 -9.56 -17.22
CA GLU A 89 14.95 -9.85 -16.01
C GLU A 89 16.42 -10.00 -16.35
N THR A 90 17.29 -9.52 -15.46
CA THR A 90 18.69 -9.87 -15.53
C THR A 90 19.45 -9.65 -14.22
N GLY A 91 20.08 -10.71 -13.73
CA GLY A 91 20.89 -10.68 -12.51
C GLY A 91 20.06 -10.47 -11.24
N GLY A 92 18.89 -11.08 -11.16
CA GLY A 92 17.97 -10.97 -10.01
C GLY A 92 17.32 -9.59 -9.94
N THR A 93 16.99 -8.98 -11.08
CA THR A 93 16.31 -7.68 -11.10
C THR A 93 15.39 -7.60 -12.30
N ALA A 94 14.10 -7.36 -12.03
CA ALA A 94 13.09 -7.12 -13.05
C ALA A 94 13.10 -5.65 -13.49
N HIS A 95 13.03 -5.42 -14.80
CA HIS A 95 13.08 -4.10 -15.43
C HIS A 95 11.82 -3.89 -16.26
N HIS A 96 11.00 -2.92 -15.85
CA HIS A 96 9.69 -2.63 -16.40
C HIS A 96 9.75 -1.28 -17.13
N ILE A 97 9.27 -1.20 -18.37
CA ILE A 97 8.93 0.09 -18.99
C ILE A 97 7.45 0.08 -19.30
N ILE A 98 6.78 1.07 -18.74
CA ILE A 98 5.33 1.20 -18.73
C ILE A 98 4.98 2.55 -19.38
N VAL A 99 4.18 2.52 -20.45
CA VAL A 99 3.68 3.74 -21.09
C VAL A 99 2.42 4.19 -20.37
N TRP A 100 2.48 5.39 -19.80
CA TRP A 100 1.35 6.00 -19.12
C TRP A 100 0.50 6.83 -20.09
N ALA A 101 1.08 7.62 -20.98
CA ALA A 101 0.30 8.35 -21.99
C ALA A 101 1.01 8.42 -23.34
N GLY A 102 0.23 8.40 -24.42
CA GLY A 102 0.68 8.51 -25.80
C GLY A 102 0.93 9.94 -26.29
N HIS A 103 1.21 10.86 -25.36
CA HIS A 103 1.55 12.25 -25.66
C HIS A 103 2.37 12.84 -24.50
N ARG A 104 2.91 14.04 -24.73
CA ARG A 104 3.55 14.83 -23.67
C ARG A 104 2.55 15.15 -22.55
N ILE A 105 2.93 14.84 -21.33
CA ILE A 105 2.20 15.22 -20.11
C ILE A 105 2.90 16.39 -19.41
N SER A 106 2.19 17.04 -18.49
CA SER A 106 2.76 18.10 -17.67
C SER A 106 3.69 17.55 -16.60
N SER A 107 3.22 16.57 -15.81
CA SER A 107 4.00 15.99 -14.71
C SER A 107 3.35 14.72 -14.17
N PHE A 108 4.15 13.82 -13.59
CA PHE A 108 3.64 12.87 -12.60
C PHE A 108 3.51 13.58 -11.25
N VAL A 109 2.43 13.27 -10.51
CA VAL A 109 2.12 13.89 -9.21
C VAL A 109 2.39 12.91 -8.08
N GLN A 110 1.90 11.68 -8.22
CA GLN A 110 2.04 10.64 -7.19
C GLN A 110 2.14 9.27 -7.89
N HIS A 111 3.13 8.47 -7.49
CA HIS A 111 3.25 7.08 -7.93
C HIS A 111 2.66 6.15 -6.88
N TYR A 112 2.19 4.99 -7.34
CA TYR A 112 1.64 3.93 -6.51
C TYR A 112 2.24 2.61 -6.93
N LEU A 113 2.47 1.73 -5.96
CA LEU A 113 2.74 0.33 -6.16
C LEU A 113 1.60 -0.45 -5.54
N HIS A 114 0.84 -1.16 -6.36
CA HIS A 114 -0.51 -1.62 -6.03
C HIS A 114 -1.37 -0.44 -5.57
N ASP A 115 -1.87 -0.49 -4.33
CA ASP A 115 -2.69 0.55 -3.73
C ASP A 115 -1.89 1.51 -2.82
N GLU A 116 -0.58 1.33 -2.69
CA GLU A 116 0.25 2.08 -1.76
C GLU A 116 0.92 3.29 -2.42
N LYS A 117 0.76 4.48 -1.83
CA LYS A 117 1.42 5.72 -2.26
C LYS A 117 2.92 5.64 -1.98
N VAL A 118 3.74 5.76 -3.03
CA VAL A 118 5.20 5.72 -2.86
C VAL A 118 5.85 7.09 -2.84
N THR A 119 6.87 7.25 -1.99
CA THR A 119 7.74 8.42 -1.94
C THR A 119 9.11 8.07 -2.51
N LEU A 120 9.59 8.88 -3.45
CA LEU A 120 10.87 8.67 -4.12
C LEU A 120 11.94 9.63 -3.59
N ASN A 121 13.18 9.16 -3.44
CA ASN A 121 14.33 10.03 -3.20
C ASN A 121 14.86 10.66 -4.50
N GLY A 122 15.94 11.45 -4.41
CA GLY A 122 16.54 12.12 -5.56
C GLY A 122 17.11 11.20 -6.66
N SER A 123 17.32 9.91 -6.36
CA SER A 123 17.73 8.89 -7.35
C SER A 123 16.56 8.05 -7.86
N GLY A 124 15.31 8.37 -7.48
CA GLY A 124 14.13 7.61 -7.85
C GLY A 124 13.87 6.36 -7.01
N ALA A 125 14.66 6.08 -5.98
CA ALA A 125 14.43 4.91 -5.12
C ALA A 125 13.25 5.14 -4.18
N VAL A 126 12.41 4.11 -4.00
CA VAL A 126 11.27 4.14 -3.10
C VAL A 126 11.77 4.12 -1.65
N THR A 127 11.33 5.11 -0.87
CA THR A 127 11.70 5.32 0.54
C THR A 127 10.54 5.14 1.50
N SER A 128 9.31 5.28 1.01
CA SER A 128 8.08 4.98 1.71
C SER A 128 7.11 4.35 0.71
N PRO A 129 6.34 3.31 1.07
CA PRO A 129 6.40 2.56 2.34
C PRO A 129 7.79 1.93 2.60
N GLY A 130 8.16 1.80 3.89
CA GLY A 130 9.52 1.40 4.29
C GLY A 130 9.88 -0.04 3.90
N HIS A 131 8.88 -0.92 3.77
CA HIS A 131 9.10 -2.34 3.47
C HIS A 131 9.75 -2.57 2.10
N PHE A 132 9.59 -1.66 1.14
CA PHE A 132 10.33 -1.77 -0.14
C PHE A 132 11.85 -1.67 0.02
N GLY A 133 12.37 -1.11 1.13
CA GLY A 133 13.80 -1.12 1.45
C GLY A 133 14.74 -0.50 0.40
N GLY A 134 14.23 0.35 -0.49
CA GLY A 134 14.97 0.85 -1.66
C GLY A 134 15.19 -0.16 -2.79
N ASN A 135 14.59 -1.35 -2.71
CA ASN A 135 14.66 -2.39 -3.74
C ASN A 135 13.85 -2.04 -5.00
N VAL A 136 12.95 -1.06 -4.90
CA VAL A 136 12.22 -0.51 -6.03
C VAL A 136 12.75 0.87 -6.40
N VAL A 137 13.06 1.07 -7.68
CA VAL A 137 13.46 2.37 -8.24
C VAL A 137 12.51 2.74 -9.37
N ILE A 138 12.05 3.98 -9.37
CA ILE A 138 11.15 4.56 -10.36
C ILE A 138 11.82 5.77 -11.01
N GLU A 139 11.96 5.72 -12.33
CA GLU A 139 12.30 6.87 -13.16
C GLU A 139 11.14 7.18 -14.10
N SER A 140 10.88 8.46 -14.37
CA SER A 140 9.79 8.89 -15.25
C SER A 140 10.28 9.70 -16.44
N ARG A 141 9.52 9.67 -17.52
CA ARG A 141 9.68 10.51 -18.72
C ARG A 141 8.34 11.15 -19.09
N LEU A 142 8.38 12.41 -19.50
CA LEU A 142 7.16 13.21 -19.68
C LEU A 142 6.57 13.10 -21.09
N GLY A 143 7.23 12.41 -22.01
CA GLY A 143 6.77 12.25 -23.40
C GLY A 143 7.18 13.42 -24.29
N LEU A 144 8.42 13.91 -24.15
CA LEU A 144 8.98 14.94 -25.02
C LEU A 144 9.06 14.45 -26.48
N ASN A 145 9.00 15.37 -27.45
CA ASN A 145 9.09 15.03 -28.87
C ASN A 145 10.39 14.30 -29.22
N ALA A 146 11.49 14.65 -28.56
CA ALA A 146 12.71 13.88 -28.51
C ALA A 146 12.96 13.58 -27.04
N GLU A 147 12.64 12.36 -26.63
CA GLU A 147 12.72 11.95 -25.23
C GLU A 147 14.13 11.46 -24.88
N THR A 148 14.42 11.31 -23.60
CA THR A 148 15.68 10.75 -23.13
C THR A 148 15.53 9.28 -22.79
N VAL A 149 16.44 8.44 -23.30
CA VAL A 149 16.42 7.00 -23.03
C VAL A 149 16.67 6.70 -21.55
N TYR A 150 16.12 5.59 -21.05
CA TYR A 150 16.50 5.04 -19.74
C TYR A 150 17.89 4.41 -19.83
N SER A 151 18.90 5.10 -19.32
CA SER A 151 20.31 4.72 -19.45
C SER A 151 20.59 3.34 -18.86
N LEU A 152 20.02 3.03 -17.69
CA LEU A 152 20.22 1.75 -17.01
C LEU A 152 19.73 0.57 -17.85
N VAL A 153 18.59 0.73 -18.53
CA VAL A 153 18.04 -0.31 -19.43
C VAL A 153 18.95 -0.52 -20.63
N VAL A 154 19.43 0.55 -21.26
CA VAL A 154 20.36 0.43 -22.41
C VAL A 154 21.67 -0.25 -22.00
N THR A 155 22.21 0.08 -20.83
CA THR A 155 23.43 -0.56 -20.31
C THR A 155 23.22 -2.05 -20.08
N ARG A 156 22.06 -2.44 -19.55
CA ARG A 156 21.81 -3.81 -19.14
C ARG A 156 21.29 -4.71 -20.27
N PHE A 157 20.59 -4.13 -21.25
CA PHE A 157 19.94 -4.83 -22.36
C PHE A 157 20.31 -4.26 -23.75
N PRO A 158 21.59 -4.07 -24.07
CA PRO A 158 22.02 -3.32 -25.27
C PRO A 158 21.59 -3.96 -26.60
N THR A 159 21.29 -5.26 -26.62
CA THR A 159 20.90 -6.01 -27.80
C THR A 159 19.41 -5.89 -28.14
N ILE A 160 18.55 -5.64 -27.14
CA ILE A 160 17.09 -5.58 -27.31
C ILE A 160 16.54 -4.16 -27.11
N TRP A 161 17.22 -3.33 -26.31
CA TRP A 161 16.83 -1.95 -26.02
C TRP A 161 18.04 -1.02 -26.12
N ASN A 162 18.13 -0.25 -27.21
CA ASN A 162 19.29 0.61 -27.50
C ASN A 162 18.94 2.10 -27.38
N ASN A 163 19.92 2.98 -27.65
CA ASN A 163 19.74 4.44 -27.56
C ASN A 163 18.67 5.03 -28.50
N ASN A 164 18.18 4.27 -29.47
CA ASN A 164 17.07 4.68 -30.33
C ASN A 164 15.70 4.35 -29.72
N CYS A 165 15.65 3.46 -28.73
CA CYS A 165 14.43 3.07 -28.01
C CYS A 165 14.06 4.10 -26.94
N ARG A 166 13.89 5.37 -27.33
CA ARG A 166 13.68 6.50 -26.41
C ARG A 166 12.24 6.65 -25.92
N GLY A 167 11.28 6.16 -26.71
CA GLY A 167 9.86 6.42 -26.45
C GLY A 167 9.45 7.87 -26.75
N ASP A 168 9.97 8.44 -27.83
CA ASP A 168 9.64 9.81 -28.26
C ASP A 168 8.12 10.03 -28.31
N GLY A 169 7.63 11.09 -27.64
CA GLY A 169 6.21 11.42 -27.54
C GLY A 169 5.41 10.55 -26.57
N LEU A 170 6.02 9.60 -25.85
CA LEU A 170 5.36 8.73 -24.88
C LEU A 170 5.76 9.08 -23.45
N ALA A 171 4.79 9.51 -22.64
CA ALA A 171 5.01 9.62 -21.21
C ALA A 171 5.10 8.21 -20.63
N SER A 172 6.22 7.87 -20.02
CA SER A 172 6.53 6.52 -19.57
C SER A 172 7.17 6.52 -18.19
N VAL A 173 7.14 5.36 -17.57
CA VAL A 173 7.78 5.08 -16.30
C VAL A 173 8.65 3.85 -16.47
N TYR A 174 9.91 3.97 -16.05
CA TYR A 174 10.79 2.85 -15.82
C TYR A 174 10.70 2.47 -14.33
N MET A 175 10.39 1.21 -14.06
CA MET A 175 10.38 0.65 -12.71
C MET A 175 11.35 -0.53 -12.65
N ARG A 176 12.22 -0.51 -11.66
CA ARG A 176 13.18 -1.58 -11.36
C ARG A 176 12.78 -2.22 -10.05
N CYS A 177 12.67 -3.55 -10.03
CA CYS A 177 12.42 -4.31 -8.81
C CYS A 177 13.55 -5.32 -8.60
N GLY A 178 14.34 -5.13 -7.53
CA GLY A 178 15.40 -6.05 -7.15
C GLY A 178 14.85 -7.29 -6.44
N THR A 179 15.41 -8.46 -6.74
CA THR A 179 15.16 -9.68 -5.96
C THR A 179 15.73 -9.50 -4.55
N VAL A 180 15.00 -9.99 -3.56
CA VAL A 180 15.42 -10.06 -2.17
C VAL A 180 15.54 -11.52 -1.75
N ASP A 181 16.19 -11.77 -0.62
CA ASP A 181 16.32 -13.11 -0.07
C ASP A 181 14.92 -13.72 0.14
N THR A 182 14.79 -15.03 -0.10
CA THR A 182 13.51 -15.75 0.00
C THR A 182 12.83 -15.56 1.35
N GLU A 183 13.61 -15.30 2.41
CA GLU A 183 13.09 -15.08 3.76
C GLU A 183 12.53 -13.67 4.01
N ASP A 184 12.84 -12.72 3.14
CA ASP A 184 12.40 -11.32 3.18
C ASP A 184 11.41 -11.02 2.05
N PHE A 185 11.14 -11.98 1.16
CA PHE A 185 10.37 -11.74 -0.06
C PHE A 185 8.96 -11.22 0.23
N LEU A 186 8.22 -11.86 1.15
CA LEU A 186 6.87 -11.42 1.50
C LEU A 186 6.87 -10.22 2.44
N ASP A 187 7.97 -9.95 3.14
CA ASP A 187 8.12 -8.71 3.92
C ASP A 187 8.29 -7.50 2.98
N VAL A 188 9.14 -7.63 1.94
CA VAL A 188 9.41 -6.56 0.98
C VAL A 188 8.32 -6.44 -0.08
N TYR A 189 7.80 -7.56 -0.55
CA TYR A 189 6.82 -7.69 -1.63
C TYR A 189 5.58 -8.50 -1.20
N PRO A 190 4.78 -7.99 -0.24
CA PRO A 190 3.62 -8.72 0.31
C PRO A 190 2.58 -9.04 -0.78
N ASN A 191 2.39 -8.10 -1.70
CA ASN A 191 1.49 -8.24 -2.86
C ASN A 191 2.20 -8.82 -4.10
N GLN A 192 3.34 -9.48 -3.89
CA GLN A 192 4.21 -10.02 -4.94
C GLN A 192 4.76 -8.91 -5.86
N MET A 193 4.89 -9.16 -7.17
CA MET A 193 5.52 -8.22 -8.10
C MET A 193 4.81 -6.85 -8.07
N PRO A 194 5.52 -5.76 -7.76
CA PRO A 194 4.93 -4.43 -7.68
C PRO A 194 4.18 -4.03 -8.95
N GLU A 195 2.91 -3.62 -8.82
CA GLU A 195 2.11 -3.11 -9.94
C GLU A 195 2.08 -1.58 -9.96
N HIS A 196 2.65 -0.97 -10.99
CA HIS A 196 2.72 0.49 -11.06
C HIS A 196 1.40 1.13 -11.49
N SER A 197 0.97 2.13 -10.74
CA SER A 197 0.02 3.14 -11.22
C SER A 197 0.46 4.54 -10.81
N ALA A 198 -0.11 5.56 -11.45
CA ALA A 198 0.25 6.94 -11.11
C ALA A 198 -0.92 7.91 -11.30
N VAL A 199 -0.93 8.93 -10.44
CA VAL A 199 -1.65 10.18 -10.64
C VAL A 199 -0.74 11.11 -11.43
N GLY A 200 -1.23 11.62 -12.56
CA GLY A 200 -0.48 12.53 -13.41
C GLY A 200 -1.33 13.66 -13.94
N ASN A 201 -0.69 14.79 -14.21
CA ASN A 201 -1.23 15.93 -14.94
C ASN A 201 -1.00 15.71 -16.43
N GLY A 202 -2.07 15.48 -17.18
CA GLY A 202 -2.07 15.08 -18.59
C GLY A 202 -1.65 16.18 -19.57
N ALA A 203 -2.36 16.26 -20.70
CA ALA A 203 -1.97 17.08 -21.84
C ALA A 203 -1.85 18.57 -21.50
N LEU A 204 -0.90 19.22 -22.16
CA LEU A 204 -0.85 20.68 -22.25
C LEU A 204 -1.89 21.13 -23.28
N LEU A 205 -2.67 22.16 -22.96
CA LEU A 205 -3.83 22.57 -23.74
C LEU A 205 -3.63 23.99 -24.30
N TYR A 206 -4.01 24.18 -25.56
CA TYR A 206 -4.10 25.51 -26.13
C TYR A 206 -5.22 26.31 -25.46
N ASP A 207 -4.88 27.51 -24.98
CA ASP A 207 -5.84 28.46 -24.45
C ASP A 207 -5.86 29.71 -25.35
N PRO A 208 -6.93 29.93 -26.14
CA PRO A 208 -7.04 31.10 -27.01
C PRO A 208 -7.09 32.42 -26.24
N ARG A 209 -7.42 32.43 -24.95
CA ARG A 209 -7.37 33.64 -24.11
C ARG A 209 -5.93 34.09 -23.85
N LYS A 210 -4.97 33.16 -24.02
CA LYS A 210 -3.53 33.38 -23.84
C LYS A 210 -2.78 33.50 -25.16
N ASP A 211 -3.47 33.61 -26.29
CA ASP A 211 -2.86 33.82 -27.60
C ASP A 211 -3.10 35.26 -28.10
N SER A 212 -2.07 36.10 -28.02
CA SER A 212 -2.13 37.49 -28.49
C SER A 212 -2.38 37.65 -30.00
N THR A 213 -2.23 36.58 -30.79
CA THR A 213 -2.54 36.59 -32.23
C THR A 213 -3.98 36.22 -32.56
N GLN A 214 -4.73 35.72 -31.57
CA GLN A 214 -6.12 35.27 -31.69
C GLN A 214 -7.08 36.05 -30.77
N GLY A 215 -6.74 37.31 -30.45
CA GLY A 215 -7.56 38.20 -29.62
C GLY A 215 -7.42 37.98 -28.10
N GLY A 216 -6.58 37.04 -27.66
CA GLY A 216 -6.20 36.87 -26.27
C GLY A 216 -5.03 37.77 -25.83
N SER A 217 -4.44 37.46 -24.68
CA SER A 217 -3.25 38.11 -24.13
C SER A 217 -2.28 37.06 -23.59
N GLY A 218 -1.17 36.83 -24.29
CA GLY A 218 -0.14 35.89 -23.87
C GLY A 218 0.69 35.29 -25.00
N SER A 219 1.51 34.30 -24.64
CA SER A 219 2.49 33.65 -25.51
C SER A 219 2.01 32.37 -26.18
N HIS A 220 0.79 31.89 -25.89
CA HIS A 220 0.27 30.68 -26.53
C HIS A 220 0.16 30.90 -28.03
N ARG A 221 0.45 29.87 -28.83
CA ARG A 221 0.24 29.84 -30.29
C ARG A 221 -0.37 28.50 -30.66
N TYR A 222 -1.50 28.48 -31.35
CA TYR A 222 -2.13 27.22 -31.77
C TYR A 222 -1.23 26.39 -32.71
N THR A 223 -0.30 27.02 -33.41
CA THR A 223 0.68 26.37 -34.29
C THR A 223 1.91 25.82 -33.57
N ASN A 224 2.10 26.14 -32.28
CA ASN A 224 3.26 25.71 -31.51
C ASN A 224 2.85 25.10 -30.15
N PRO A 225 2.68 23.78 -30.08
CA PRO A 225 2.30 23.07 -28.85
C PRO A 225 3.25 23.27 -27.67
N ASN A 226 4.51 23.67 -27.88
CA ASN A 226 5.45 23.97 -26.80
C ASN A 226 5.10 25.23 -26.00
N THR A 227 4.19 26.05 -26.52
CA THR A 227 3.71 27.26 -25.83
C THR A 227 2.51 27.00 -24.94
N TRP A 228 1.91 25.81 -25.02
CA TRP A 228 0.70 25.44 -24.28
C TRP A 228 1.06 25.06 -22.85
N GLU A 229 0.08 25.16 -21.94
CA GLU A 229 0.25 24.87 -20.52
C GLU A 229 -0.78 23.85 -20.04
N PHE A 230 -0.54 23.27 -18.86
CA PHE A 230 -1.48 22.35 -18.23
C PHE A 230 -2.76 23.06 -17.79
N SER A 231 -3.92 22.45 -18.05
CA SER A 231 -5.21 22.96 -17.58
C SER A 231 -6.21 21.83 -17.31
N LYS A 232 -7.07 22.05 -16.31
CA LYS A 232 -8.23 21.20 -15.99
C LYS A 232 -9.55 21.76 -16.55
N ASN A 233 -9.47 22.82 -17.36
CA ASN A 233 -10.62 23.50 -17.96
C ASN A 233 -11.21 22.65 -19.09
N ILE A 234 -12.44 22.17 -18.91
CA ILE A 234 -13.09 21.20 -19.81
C ILE A 234 -13.34 21.78 -21.22
N PRO A 235 -13.80 23.04 -21.40
CA PRO A 235 -13.85 23.67 -22.72
C PRO A 235 -12.53 23.61 -23.50
N LEU A 236 -11.39 23.81 -22.83
CA LEU A 236 -10.09 23.71 -23.49
C LEU A 236 -9.73 22.26 -23.84
N MET A 237 -10.09 21.29 -22.99
CA MET A 237 -9.97 19.85 -23.30
C MET A 237 -10.78 19.50 -24.55
N ARG A 238 -11.99 20.04 -24.66
CA ARG A 238 -12.89 19.80 -25.77
C ARG A 238 -12.40 20.43 -27.07
N LEU A 239 -11.88 21.66 -27.00
CA LEU A 239 -11.24 22.34 -28.13
C LEU A 239 -10.03 21.54 -28.61
N TRP A 240 -9.16 21.12 -27.70
CA TRP A 240 -8.03 20.26 -28.02
C TRP A 240 -8.50 18.97 -28.70
N HIS A 241 -9.53 18.31 -28.18
CA HIS A 241 -10.05 17.07 -28.75
C HIS A 241 -10.62 17.25 -30.17
N LEU A 242 -11.31 18.35 -30.46
CA LEU A 242 -11.78 18.65 -31.83
C LEU A 242 -10.63 18.85 -32.81
N CYS A 243 -9.54 19.47 -32.37
CA CYS A 243 -8.40 19.80 -33.24
C CYS A 243 -7.32 18.70 -33.29
N HIS A 244 -7.30 17.77 -32.33
CA HIS A 244 -6.29 16.73 -32.25
C HIS A 244 -6.59 15.55 -33.19
N PRO A 245 -5.56 14.87 -33.76
CA PRO A 245 -5.76 13.70 -34.63
C PRO A 245 -6.53 12.52 -34.04
N VAL A 246 -6.56 12.40 -32.70
CA VAL A 246 -7.31 11.34 -32.00
C VAL A 246 -8.74 11.72 -31.64
N GLY A 247 -9.18 12.91 -32.07
CA GLY A 247 -10.57 13.33 -31.97
C GLY A 247 -11.09 13.78 -33.33
N GLY A 248 -11.34 15.08 -33.50
CA GLY A 248 -11.94 15.62 -34.73
C GLY A 248 -10.96 15.93 -35.87
N LYS A 249 -9.66 16.08 -35.57
CA LYS A 249 -8.61 16.50 -36.52
C LYS A 249 -8.97 17.78 -37.31
N MET A 250 -9.73 18.69 -36.72
CA MET A 250 -10.14 19.95 -37.34
C MET A 250 -9.04 21.01 -37.20
N SER A 251 -8.95 21.94 -38.16
CA SER A 251 -8.05 23.10 -38.01
C SER A 251 -8.59 24.05 -36.93
N TYR A 252 -7.70 24.62 -36.13
CA TYR A 252 -8.05 25.71 -35.21
C TYR A 252 -8.64 26.92 -35.93
N GLU A 253 -8.33 27.12 -37.22
CA GLU A 253 -8.88 28.20 -38.03
C GLU A 253 -10.38 28.05 -38.31
N ASN A 254 -10.88 26.80 -38.27
CA ASN A 254 -12.30 26.48 -38.38
C ASN A 254 -13.04 26.68 -37.05
N MET A 255 -12.34 26.98 -35.96
CA MET A 255 -12.94 27.24 -34.67
C MET A 255 -13.24 28.73 -34.53
N TYR A 256 -14.42 29.07 -34.05
CA TYR A 256 -14.73 30.45 -33.65
C TYR A 256 -14.21 30.69 -32.23
N LEU A 257 -12.92 31.02 -32.12
CA LEU A 257 -12.19 31.11 -30.85
C LEU A 257 -12.82 32.03 -29.79
N PRO A 258 -13.53 33.14 -30.10
CA PRO A 258 -14.19 33.94 -29.06
C PRO A 258 -15.24 33.16 -28.25
N ASP A 259 -16.00 32.25 -28.87
CA ASP A 259 -16.96 31.42 -28.14
C ASP A 259 -16.23 30.44 -27.19
N TRP A 260 -15.10 29.89 -27.64
CA TRP A 260 -14.24 29.02 -26.83
C TRP A 260 -13.57 29.78 -25.67
N GLN A 261 -13.15 31.03 -25.89
CA GLN A 261 -12.66 31.91 -24.84
C GLN A 261 -13.76 32.17 -23.79
N ASN A 262 -15.00 32.43 -24.22
CA ASN A 262 -16.12 32.59 -23.30
C ASN A 262 -16.38 31.32 -22.49
N ALA A 263 -16.47 30.16 -23.15
CA ALA A 263 -16.66 28.88 -22.47
C ALA A 263 -15.55 28.60 -21.44
N ALA A 264 -14.29 28.87 -21.78
CA ALA A 264 -13.19 28.74 -20.84
C ALA A 264 -13.32 29.70 -19.64
N ASN A 265 -13.77 30.94 -19.84
CA ASN A 265 -14.05 31.88 -18.75
C ASN A 265 -15.17 31.40 -17.82
N VAL A 266 -16.26 30.86 -18.39
CA VAL A 266 -17.37 30.28 -17.62
C VAL A 266 -16.90 29.09 -16.78
N ALA A 267 -16.08 28.22 -17.36
CA ALA A 267 -15.50 27.09 -16.65
C ALA A 267 -14.58 27.51 -15.49
N ASP A 268 -13.90 28.66 -15.62
CA ASP A 268 -12.99 29.22 -14.60
C ASP A 268 -13.69 30.09 -13.54
N GLN A 269 -15.02 30.25 -13.61
CA GLN A 269 -15.78 30.94 -12.56
C GLN A 269 -15.57 30.23 -11.22
N ASN A 270 -15.31 31.04 -10.19
CA ASN A 270 -15.24 30.57 -8.81
C ASN A 270 -16.66 30.27 -8.32
N VAL A 271 -16.87 29.06 -7.81
CA VAL A 271 -18.12 28.63 -7.20
C VAL A 271 -17.88 28.19 -5.77
N THR A 272 -18.83 28.47 -4.89
CA THR A 272 -18.80 28.04 -3.49
C THR A 272 -19.27 26.60 -3.37
N ASN A 273 -18.61 25.82 -2.51
CA ASN A 273 -19.03 24.48 -2.11
C ASN A 273 -19.75 24.49 -0.75
N ARG A 274 -20.29 23.33 -0.34
CA ARG A 274 -21.07 23.17 0.90
C ARG A 274 -20.32 23.64 2.15
N THR A 275 -19.01 23.43 2.20
CA THR A 275 -18.16 23.81 3.35
C THR A 275 -17.74 25.28 3.32
N GLY A 276 -18.20 26.07 2.35
CA GLY A 276 -17.84 27.48 2.16
C GLY A 276 -16.52 27.70 1.42
N GLY A 277 -15.82 26.63 1.03
CA GLY A 277 -14.66 26.66 0.15
C GLY A 277 -15.01 27.10 -1.28
N THR A 278 -13.98 27.41 -2.06
CA THR A 278 -14.12 27.81 -3.47
C THR A 278 -13.49 26.77 -4.39
N GLU A 279 -14.19 26.41 -5.45
CA GLU A 279 -13.66 25.60 -6.54
C GLU A 279 -14.04 26.19 -7.91
N LYS A 280 -13.51 25.62 -8.99
CA LYS A 280 -13.80 26.06 -10.36
C LYS A 280 -15.02 25.34 -10.91
N ARG A 281 -15.89 26.09 -11.59
CA ARG A 281 -17.23 25.63 -12.01
C ARG A 281 -17.20 24.37 -12.89
N TRP A 282 -16.41 24.37 -13.96
CA TRP A 282 -16.39 23.27 -14.94
C TRP A 282 -14.97 22.77 -15.17
N HIS A 283 -14.40 22.13 -14.15
CA HIS A 283 -13.09 21.50 -14.18
C HIS A 283 -13.19 19.99 -13.95
N GLY A 284 -12.22 19.25 -14.46
CA GLY A 284 -12.11 17.82 -14.19
C GLY A 284 -10.93 17.18 -14.89
N GLY A 285 -11.02 15.86 -15.11
CA GLY A 285 -9.98 15.09 -15.76
C GLY A 285 -10.43 13.66 -16.03
N PHE A 286 -10.00 13.11 -17.16
CA PHE A 286 -10.22 11.72 -17.54
C PHE A 286 -9.21 11.29 -18.60
N TRP A 287 -9.27 10.03 -18.98
CA TRP A 287 -8.46 9.48 -20.04
C TRP A 287 -9.32 8.61 -20.96
N PHE A 288 -8.84 8.45 -22.19
CA PHE A 288 -9.44 7.57 -23.19
C PHE A 288 -8.33 6.97 -24.06
N ARG A 289 -8.66 5.95 -24.84
CA ARG A 289 -7.74 5.31 -25.80
C ARG A 289 -7.95 5.91 -27.18
N ALA A 290 -6.89 5.94 -27.99
CA ALA A 290 -7.00 6.43 -29.38
C ALA A 290 -7.98 5.62 -30.25
N SER A 291 -8.33 4.39 -29.83
CA SER A 291 -9.33 3.55 -30.47
C SER A 291 -10.77 3.78 -30.00
N ASN A 292 -10.99 4.62 -28.98
CA ASN A 292 -12.35 4.98 -28.58
C ASN A 292 -13.01 5.87 -29.64
N ASP A 293 -14.35 5.81 -29.74
CA ASP A 293 -15.10 6.67 -30.65
C ASP A 293 -14.96 8.14 -30.21
N PRO A 294 -14.41 9.02 -31.06
CA PRO A 294 -14.32 10.45 -30.78
C PRO A 294 -15.67 11.09 -30.42
N ILE A 295 -16.78 10.60 -30.98
CA ILE A 295 -18.10 11.17 -30.69
C ILE A 295 -18.49 10.90 -29.23
N GLU A 296 -18.23 9.70 -28.72
CA GLU A 296 -18.51 9.33 -27.33
C GLU A 296 -17.60 10.10 -26.38
N VAL A 297 -16.31 10.18 -26.68
CA VAL A 297 -15.32 10.95 -25.90
C VAL A 297 -15.70 12.43 -25.83
N GLY A 298 -16.11 13.02 -26.97
CA GLY A 298 -16.60 14.39 -27.03
C GLY A 298 -17.87 14.59 -26.19
N ARG A 299 -18.82 13.65 -26.24
CA ARG A 299 -20.06 13.70 -25.46
C ARG A 299 -19.81 13.73 -23.96
N VAL A 300 -18.82 12.98 -23.47
CA VAL A 300 -18.43 13.00 -22.04
C VAL A 300 -18.00 14.41 -21.61
N MET A 301 -17.20 15.10 -22.42
CA MET A 301 -16.76 16.47 -22.14
C MET A 301 -17.90 17.50 -22.26
N ASP A 302 -18.72 17.36 -23.31
CA ASP A 302 -19.86 18.25 -23.57
C ASP A 302 -20.88 18.14 -22.43
N GLU A 303 -21.17 16.93 -21.96
CA GLU A 303 -22.04 16.70 -20.80
C GLU A 303 -21.41 17.24 -19.51
N ALA A 304 -20.13 17.00 -19.24
CA ALA A 304 -19.49 17.45 -18.00
C ALA A 304 -19.55 18.98 -17.85
N ALA A 305 -19.20 19.75 -18.89
CA ALA A 305 -19.20 21.22 -18.84
C ALA A 305 -20.49 21.88 -19.35
N GLU A 306 -21.56 21.12 -19.58
CA GLU A 306 -22.85 21.63 -20.06
C GLU A 306 -22.74 22.42 -21.38
N MET A 307 -21.85 21.99 -22.26
CA MET A 307 -21.56 22.67 -23.51
C MET A 307 -22.43 22.14 -24.65
N VAL A 308 -22.72 23.01 -25.62
CA VAL A 308 -23.34 22.63 -26.89
C VAL A 308 -22.48 23.16 -28.03
N VAL A 309 -21.79 22.25 -28.72
CA VAL A 309 -21.00 22.57 -29.91
C VAL A 309 -21.94 22.72 -31.11
N PHE A 310 -21.75 23.77 -31.91
CA PHE A 310 -22.60 24.05 -33.06
C PHE A 310 -21.81 24.66 -34.22
N GLU A 311 -22.33 24.50 -35.43
CA GLU A 311 -21.82 25.16 -36.61
C GLU A 311 -22.50 26.53 -36.77
N ARG A 312 -21.70 27.57 -36.93
CA ARG A 312 -22.14 28.95 -37.11
C ARG A 312 -22.46 29.23 -38.59
N ALA A 313 -23.13 30.36 -38.84
CA ALA A 313 -23.48 30.80 -40.20
C ALA A 313 -22.26 31.03 -41.12
N ASP A 314 -21.09 31.30 -40.54
CA ASP A 314 -19.82 31.49 -41.25
C ASP A 314 -19.06 30.17 -41.50
N GLY A 315 -19.65 29.02 -41.17
CA GLY A 315 -19.05 27.69 -41.31
C GLY A 315 -18.01 27.36 -40.23
N LYS A 316 -17.80 28.25 -39.25
CA LYS A 316 -16.93 27.98 -38.10
C LYS A 316 -17.67 27.23 -37.00
N ILE A 317 -16.92 26.50 -36.20
CA ILE A 317 -17.45 25.74 -35.06
C ILE A 317 -17.36 26.61 -33.80
N GLY A 318 -18.53 26.94 -33.26
CA GLY A 318 -18.71 27.64 -32.00
C GLY A 318 -19.12 26.69 -30.87
N VAL A 319 -19.15 27.22 -29.66
CA VAL A 319 -19.61 26.49 -28.47
C VAL A 319 -20.47 27.40 -27.61
N HIS A 320 -21.64 26.93 -27.23
CA HIS A 320 -22.40 27.53 -26.13
C HIS A 320 -21.82 27.01 -24.83
N ALA A 321 -21.37 27.93 -23.98
CA ALA A 321 -20.89 27.61 -22.64
C ALA A 321 -22.02 27.07 -21.76
N GLY A 322 -21.65 26.34 -20.69
CA GLY A 322 -22.56 25.87 -19.65
C GLY A 322 -23.06 26.98 -18.73
N GLU A 323 -23.66 28.02 -19.30
CA GLU A 323 -24.24 29.18 -18.62
C GLU A 323 -25.60 29.57 -19.20
N TYR A 324 -26.35 30.38 -18.46
CA TYR A 324 -27.55 31.02 -18.99
C TYR A 324 -27.15 32.24 -19.81
N VAL A 325 -27.65 32.32 -21.03
CA VAL A 325 -27.55 33.51 -21.87
C VAL A 325 -28.97 33.98 -22.13
N ALA A 326 -29.25 35.25 -21.82
CA ALA A 326 -30.55 35.85 -22.10
C ALA A 326 -30.85 35.72 -23.60
N PRO A 327 -32.02 35.20 -23.99
CA PRO A 327 -32.35 35.04 -25.41
C PRO A 327 -32.42 36.39 -26.11
N ASP A 328 -31.80 36.47 -27.29
CA ASP A 328 -31.85 37.62 -28.20
C ASP A 328 -32.91 37.46 -29.30
N ILE A 329 -33.52 36.27 -29.42
CA ILE A 329 -34.61 36.00 -30.36
C ILE A 329 -35.92 35.81 -29.60
N THR A 330 -36.94 36.57 -29.99
CA THR A 330 -38.31 36.48 -29.47
C THR A 330 -39.28 36.02 -30.55
N LEU A 331 -39.85 34.83 -30.36
CA LEU A 331 -40.90 34.27 -31.20
C LEU A 331 -42.27 34.72 -30.70
N GLU A 332 -42.83 35.73 -31.36
CA GLU A 332 -44.22 36.13 -31.15
C GLU A 332 -45.20 35.17 -31.82
N ALA A 333 -46.44 35.15 -31.33
CA ALA A 333 -47.51 34.31 -31.89
C ALA A 333 -47.71 34.46 -33.41
N LYS A 334 -47.47 35.66 -33.97
CA LYS A 334 -47.57 35.95 -35.41
C LYS A 334 -46.54 35.19 -36.26
N ALA A 335 -45.38 34.86 -35.68
CA ALA A 335 -44.28 34.17 -36.34
C ALA A 335 -44.41 32.63 -36.27
N ILE A 336 -45.36 32.12 -35.49
CA ILE A 336 -45.49 30.69 -35.18
C ILE A 336 -46.64 30.08 -35.98
N TYR A 337 -46.31 29.16 -36.89
CA TYR A 337 -47.27 28.40 -37.68
C TYR A 337 -47.96 27.33 -36.84
N SER A 338 -47.20 26.58 -36.03
CA SER A 338 -47.76 25.59 -35.11
C SER A 338 -46.93 25.48 -33.84
N ILE A 339 -47.63 25.22 -32.74
CA ILE A 339 -47.00 25.02 -31.42
C ILE A 339 -47.73 23.92 -30.66
N ARG A 340 -46.94 22.99 -30.11
CA ARG A 340 -47.40 21.96 -29.19
C ARG A 340 -46.72 22.19 -27.85
N VAL A 341 -47.50 22.54 -26.84
CA VAL A 341 -47.02 22.66 -25.46
C VAL A 341 -47.55 21.48 -24.67
N ASP A 342 -46.66 20.71 -24.03
CA ASP A 342 -47.09 19.71 -23.07
C ASP A 342 -47.52 20.41 -21.78
N LYS A 343 -48.84 20.44 -21.54
CA LYS A 343 -49.42 21.10 -20.36
C LYS A 343 -49.41 20.19 -19.14
N ASN A 344 -49.37 18.87 -19.32
CA ASN A 344 -49.54 17.90 -18.23
C ASN A 344 -48.22 17.20 -17.93
N LYS A 345 -47.75 17.30 -16.69
CA LYS A 345 -46.62 16.49 -16.20
C LYS A 345 -47.12 15.06 -15.92
N ARG A 346 -46.88 14.13 -16.84
CA ARG A 346 -47.15 12.71 -16.59
C ARG A 346 -46.18 12.21 -15.52
N ARG A 347 -46.67 11.49 -14.49
CA ARG A 347 -45.81 10.89 -13.44
C ARG A 347 -44.67 10.06 -14.05
N ALA A 348 -44.98 9.25 -15.07
CA ALA A 348 -44.00 8.43 -15.79
C ALA A 348 -42.86 9.22 -16.49
N ASN A 349 -43.04 10.52 -16.75
CA ASN A 349 -42.05 11.35 -17.45
C ASN A 349 -41.27 12.28 -16.51
N THR A 350 -41.50 12.19 -15.20
CA THR A 350 -40.92 13.09 -14.19
C THR A 350 -40.18 12.30 -13.14
N VAL A 351 -39.14 12.88 -12.57
CA VAL A 351 -38.28 12.25 -11.58
C VAL A 351 -38.43 12.93 -10.22
N LEU A 352 -38.35 12.14 -9.15
CA LEU A 352 -38.35 12.60 -7.76
C LEU A 352 -36.93 12.87 -7.25
N GLY A 353 -35.93 12.21 -7.83
CA GLY A 353 -34.53 12.49 -7.53
C GLY A 353 -33.57 12.04 -8.64
N VAL A 354 -32.36 12.57 -8.58
CA VAL A 354 -31.24 12.18 -9.46
C VAL A 354 -30.09 11.68 -8.58
N ARG A 355 -29.65 10.45 -8.82
CA ARG A 355 -28.44 9.87 -8.22
C ARG A 355 -27.23 10.28 -9.06
N GLY A 356 -26.13 10.64 -8.43
CA GLY A 356 -24.92 11.12 -9.08
C GLY A 356 -23.75 10.21 -8.78
N ARG A 357 -22.84 10.03 -9.74
CA ARG A 357 -21.53 9.40 -9.53
C ARG A 357 -20.42 10.27 -10.05
N TYR A 358 -19.33 10.35 -9.30
CA TYR A 358 -18.17 11.15 -9.64
C TYR A 358 -16.89 10.49 -9.15
N VAL A 359 -15.75 10.94 -9.67
CA VAL A 359 -14.42 10.47 -9.27
C VAL A 359 -13.95 11.27 -8.06
N ASN A 360 -13.81 10.64 -6.89
CA ASN A 360 -13.33 11.32 -5.69
C ASN A 360 -11.79 11.34 -5.66
N THR A 361 -11.21 12.53 -5.86
CA THR A 361 -9.75 12.71 -5.87
C THR A 361 -9.11 12.58 -4.49
N ALA A 362 -9.88 12.73 -3.40
CA ALA A 362 -9.37 12.54 -2.04
C ALA A 362 -9.21 11.05 -1.70
N LYS A 363 -10.06 10.19 -2.28
CA LYS A 363 -10.01 8.72 -2.13
C LYS A 363 -9.28 8.06 -3.30
N ASP A 364 -8.13 8.60 -3.67
CA ASP A 364 -7.29 8.04 -4.74
C ASP A 364 -8.00 7.80 -6.08
N TYR A 365 -8.90 8.71 -6.46
CA TYR A 365 -9.61 8.73 -7.74
C TYR A 365 -10.53 7.51 -7.96
N ILE A 366 -11.11 6.95 -6.89
CA ILE A 366 -12.20 5.98 -7.03
C ILE A 366 -13.52 6.67 -7.38
N THR A 367 -14.40 5.95 -8.09
CA THR A 367 -15.77 6.41 -8.35
C THR A 367 -16.62 6.17 -7.11
N GLU A 368 -17.33 7.20 -6.65
CA GLU A 368 -18.29 7.09 -5.56
C GLU A 368 -19.62 7.77 -5.90
N ASP A 369 -20.65 7.44 -5.10
CA ASP A 369 -21.96 8.07 -5.21
C ASP A 369 -21.92 9.47 -4.56
N ALA A 370 -22.44 10.46 -5.28
CA ALA A 370 -22.77 11.77 -4.74
C ALA A 370 -24.09 11.71 -3.96
N ALA A 371 -24.34 12.69 -3.09
CA ALA A 371 -25.63 12.81 -2.43
C ALA A 371 -26.78 12.88 -3.46
N ILE A 372 -27.96 12.36 -3.12
CA ILE A 372 -29.10 12.39 -4.03
C ILE A 372 -29.62 13.83 -4.13
N TYR A 373 -29.81 14.33 -5.35
CA TYR A 373 -30.49 15.60 -5.56
C TYR A 373 -32.00 15.35 -5.72
N GLY A 374 -32.81 15.97 -4.86
CA GLY A 374 -34.24 15.70 -4.73
C GLY A 374 -34.54 14.63 -3.67
N ASP A 375 -35.82 14.28 -3.51
CA ASP A 375 -36.25 13.35 -2.47
C ASP A 375 -37.15 12.24 -3.05
N PRO A 376 -36.53 11.15 -3.54
CA PRO A 376 -37.27 10.00 -4.04
C PRO A 376 -37.91 9.15 -2.94
N TYR A 377 -37.66 9.44 -1.67
CA TYR A 377 -38.16 8.66 -0.52
C TYR A 377 -39.20 9.44 0.31
N SER A 378 -39.54 10.67 -0.09
CA SER A 378 -40.51 11.55 0.57
C SER A 378 -41.90 10.95 0.78
N VAL A 379 -42.31 9.99 -0.06
CA VAL A 379 -43.63 9.36 -0.01
C VAL A 379 -43.47 7.90 0.39
N VAL A 380 -43.95 7.58 1.59
CA VAL A 380 -44.08 6.19 2.06
C VAL A 380 -45.06 5.46 1.13
N ASP A 381 -44.66 4.29 0.64
CA ASP A 381 -45.39 3.45 -0.34
C ASP A 381 -45.49 4.01 -1.78
N ASP A 382 -44.57 4.87 -2.23
CA ASP A 382 -44.46 5.16 -3.68
C ASP A 382 -43.82 3.98 -4.42
N GLU A 383 -44.66 3.13 -5.02
CA GLU A 383 -44.23 2.00 -5.86
C GLU A 383 -43.66 2.43 -7.23
N THR A 384 -43.48 3.73 -7.48
CA THR A 384 -42.98 4.22 -8.77
C THR A 384 -41.47 4.47 -8.76
N GLU A 385 -40.73 3.81 -9.66
CA GLU A 385 -39.27 3.99 -9.84
C GLU A 385 -38.95 5.31 -10.59
N ARG A 386 -39.10 6.44 -9.92
CA ARG A 386 -38.93 7.79 -10.52
C ARG A 386 -37.60 8.42 -10.19
N THR A 387 -36.51 7.68 -10.40
CA THR A 387 -35.14 8.19 -10.25
C THR A 387 -34.38 8.12 -11.55
N LYS A 388 -33.41 9.03 -11.73
CA LYS A 388 -32.44 8.97 -12.84
C LYS A 388 -31.02 8.93 -12.28
N THR A 389 -30.11 8.25 -12.97
CA THR A 389 -28.68 8.27 -12.64
C THR A 389 -27.96 9.20 -13.60
N PHE A 390 -27.10 10.05 -13.05
CA PHE A 390 -26.14 10.86 -13.75
C PHE A 390 -24.74 10.35 -13.38
N GLU A 391 -23.95 9.97 -14.37
CA GLU A 391 -22.60 9.46 -14.19
C GLU A 391 -21.71 10.01 -15.29
N ASN A 392 -20.56 10.55 -14.90
CA ASN A 392 -19.59 11.07 -15.85
C ASN A 392 -18.18 10.96 -15.28
N ALA A 393 -17.34 10.13 -15.91
CA ALA A 393 -15.98 9.82 -15.45
C ALA A 393 -15.00 11.00 -15.45
N LEU A 394 -15.37 12.12 -16.07
CA LEU A 394 -14.55 13.34 -16.12
C LEU A 394 -14.76 14.23 -14.89
N ILE A 395 -15.89 14.10 -14.20
CA ILE A 395 -16.24 14.93 -13.05
C ILE A 395 -15.52 14.41 -11.80
N GLN A 396 -14.77 15.32 -11.18
CA GLN A 396 -13.84 15.00 -10.09
C GLN A 396 -14.16 15.70 -8.76
N SER A 397 -15.31 16.37 -8.66
CA SER A 397 -15.75 17.00 -7.42
C SER A 397 -17.24 16.79 -7.17
N HIS A 398 -17.59 16.69 -5.89
CA HIS A 398 -18.97 16.49 -5.45
C HIS A 398 -19.86 17.66 -5.87
N ASN A 399 -19.41 18.91 -5.64
CA ASN A 399 -20.16 20.12 -6.02
C ASN A 399 -20.47 20.18 -7.53
N HIS A 400 -19.48 19.85 -8.37
CA HIS A 400 -19.68 19.78 -9.82
C HIS A 400 -20.74 18.71 -10.16
N CYS A 401 -20.65 17.51 -9.58
CA CYS A 401 -21.67 16.48 -9.76
C CYS A 401 -23.07 16.93 -9.31
N GLN A 402 -23.19 17.61 -8.17
CA GLN A 402 -24.47 18.13 -7.66
C GLN A 402 -25.10 19.19 -8.57
N ARG A 403 -24.29 20.10 -9.12
CA ARG A 403 -24.76 21.05 -10.14
C ARG A 403 -25.32 20.33 -11.35
N LYS A 404 -24.66 19.24 -11.78
CA LYS A 404 -25.15 18.41 -12.88
C LYS A 404 -26.44 17.68 -12.53
N GLN A 405 -26.54 17.09 -11.34
CA GLN A 405 -27.76 16.44 -10.87
C GLN A 405 -28.95 17.42 -10.83
N LYS A 406 -28.73 18.66 -10.36
CA LYS A 406 -29.75 19.72 -10.40
C LYS A 406 -30.23 20.00 -11.83
N LEU A 407 -29.32 20.20 -12.77
CA LEU A 407 -29.68 20.44 -14.17
C LEU A 407 -30.42 19.26 -14.77
N THR A 408 -29.95 18.03 -14.53
CA THR A 408 -30.63 16.81 -14.97
C THR A 408 -32.04 16.70 -14.38
N TYR A 409 -32.21 17.05 -13.09
CA TYR A 409 -33.49 17.05 -12.39
C TYR A 409 -34.46 18.08 -13.00
N ILE A 410 -34.01 19.32 -13.18
CA ILE A 410 -34.83 20.40 -13.77
C ILE A 410 -35.26 20.00 -15.19
N ARG A 411 -34.33 19.55 -16.03
CA ARG A 411 -34.62 19.18 -17.42
C ARG A 411 -35.55 17.97 -17.55
N ALA A 412 -35.39 16.97 -16.68
CA ALA A 412 -36.30 15.83 -16.64
C ALA A 412 -37.73 16.23 -16.25
N ASN A 413 -37.87 17.26 -15.39
CA ASN A 413 -39.16 17.74 -14.88
C ASN A 413 -39.74 18.94 -15.63
N ALA A 414 -39.03 19.45 -16.65
CA ALA A 414 -39.41 20.62 -17.43
C ALA A 414 -40.51 20.29 -18.45
N ARG A 415 -41.33 21.29 -18.75
CA ARG A 415 -42.41 21.16 -19.74
C ARG A 415 -41.81 21.24 -21.14
N LYS A 416 -42.20 20.30 -22.01
CA LYS A 416 -41.73 20.24 -23.40
C LYS A 416 -42.58 21.14 -24.30
N VAL A 417 -41.93 21.76 -25.26
CA VAL A 417 -42.55 22.56 -26.32
C VAL A 417 -41.97 22.17 -27.68
N SER A 418 -42.82 22.07 -28.69
CA SER A 418 -42.42 21.89 -30.09
C SER A 418 -43.01 23.03 -30.90
N ILE A 419 -42.18 23.68 -31.72
CA ILE A 419 -42.52 24.89 -32.45
C ILE A 419 -42.18 24.72 -33.92
N VAL A 420 -43.08 25.17 -34.78
CA VAL A 420 -42.82 25.42 -36.21
C VAL A 420 -43.08 26.90 -36.44
N ALA A 421 -42.01 27.63 -36.79
CA ALA A 421 -42.02 29.07 -37.03
C ALA A 421 -41.75 29.38 -38.50
N ASP A 422 -42.17 30.57 -38.94
CA ASP A 422 -41.84 31.13 -40.25
C ASP A 422 -40.36 31.53 -40.27
N TYR A 423 -39.61 31.00 -41.24
CA TYR A 423 -38.18 31.27 -41.42
C TYR A 423 -37.89 32.76 -41.65
N THR A 424 -38.80 33.47 -42.30
CA THR A 424 -38.63 34.88 -42.70
C THR A 424 -38.99 35.87 -41.60
N ALA A 425 -39.63 35.39 -40.53
CA ALA A 425 -40.09 36.24 -39.45
C ALA A 425 -38.93 36.81 -38.61
N GLY A 426 -39.22 37.92 -37.93
CA GLY A 426 -38.30 38.62 -37.05
C GLY A 426 -38.07 40.07 -37.45
N SER A 427 -37.33 40.79 -36.63
CA SER A 427 -36.94 42.19 -36.83
C SER A 427 -35.65 42.47 -36.08
N ASP A 428 -35.04 43.64 -36.29
CA ASP A 428 -33.86 44.05 -35.52
C ASP A 428 -34.12 44.11 -34.00
N ALA A 429 -35.37 44.37 -33.60
CA ALA A 429 -35.76 44.44 -32.19
C ALA A 429 -36.08 43.06 -31.58
N GLU A 430 -36.64 42.14 -32.38
CA GLU A 430 -37.10 40.81 -31.92
C GLU A 430 -36.07 39.69 -32.23
N GLY A 431 -35.01 39.98 -32.99
CA GLY A 431 -34.12 38.99 -33.59
C GLY A 431 -34.76 38.29 -34.80
N TYR A 432 -33.94 37.73 -35.68
CA TYR A 432 -34.44 37.01 -36.86
C TYR A 432 -34.57 35.50 -36.58
N VAL A 433 -35.70 34.92 -36.97
CA VAL A 433 -35.98 33.49 -36.73
C VAL A 433 -35.00 32.56 -37.44
N ARG A 434 -34.46 32.99 -38.58
CA ARG A 434 -33.37 32.26 -39.29
C ARG A 434 -32.11 32.01 -38.45
N ASP A 435 -31.91 32.78 -37.38
CA ASP A 435 -30.73 32.67 -36.52
C ASP A 435 -30.94 31.72 -35.32
N VAL A 436 -32.15 31.18 -35.14
CA VAL A 436 -32.49 30.18 -34.10
C VAL A 436 -31.54 28.96 -34.08
N PRO A 437 -31.08 28.39 -35.21
CA PRO A 437 -30.11 27.29 -35.19
C PRO A 437 -28.81 27.59 -34.44
N TYR A 438 -28.46 28.87 -34.28
CA TYR A 438 -27.22 29.34 -33.63
C TYR A 438 -27.45 29.82 -32.19
N ARG A 439 -28.58 29.48 -31.59
CA ARG A 439 -28.94 29.86 -30.22
C ARG A 439 -29.31 28.63 -29.41
N ARG A 440 -28.91 28.65 -28.14
CA ARG A 440 -29.34 27.66 -27.15
C ARG A 440 -30.71 27.99 -26.55
N PHE A 441 -30.99 29.28 -26.37
CA PHE A 441 -32.22 29.77 -25.74
C PHE A 441 -32.96 30.73 -26.67
N VAL A 442 -34.29 30.63 -26.68
CA VAL A 442 -35.19 31.55 -27.38
C VAL A 442 -36.32 31.97 -26.45
N THR A 443 -36.82 33.20 -26.62
CA THR A 443 -38.01 33.68 -25.91
C THR A 443 -39.24 33.37 -26.75
N VAL A 444 -40.31 32.87 -26.13
CA VAL A 444 -41.59 32.61 -26.79
C VAL A 444 -42.70 33.40 -26.12
N HIS A 445 -43.36 34.27 -26.89
CA HIS A 445 -44.51 35.03 -26.45
C HIS A 445 -45.78 34.54 -27.17
N TYR A 446 -46.49 33.60 -26.54
CA TYR A 446 -47.75 33.03 -27.02
C TYR A 446 -48.77 32.89 -25.86
N PRO A 447 -49.38 34.02 -25.40
CA PRO A 447 -50.19 34.03 -24.17
C PRO A 447 -51.36 33.04 -24.19
N SER A 448 -52.03 32.85 -25.33
CA SER A 448 -53.16 31.90 -25.45
C SER A 448 -52.74 30.42 -25.30
N ARG A 449 -51.45 30.12 -25.33
CA ARG A 449 -50.88 28.80 -25.01
C ARG A 449 -50.25 28.73 -23.61
N GLY A 450 -50.36 29.80 -22.83
CA GLY A 450 -49.79 29.92 -21.48
C GLY A 450 -48.29 30.17 -21.48
N LEU A 451 -47.76 30.76 -22.56
CA LEU A 451 -46.36 31.16 -22.69
C LEU A 451 -46.29 32.69 -22.76
N VAL A 452 -45.86 33.35 -21.70
CA VAL A 452 -45.71 34.82 -21.65
C VAL A 452 -44.24 35.11 -21.44
N ASN A 453 -43.55 35.56 -22.49
CA ASN A 453 -42.09 35.74 -22.50
C ASN A 453 -41.34 34.53 -21.92
N ALA A 454 -41.80 33.33 -22.26
CA ALA A 454 -41.26 32.11 -21.68
C ALA A 454 -39.93 31.76 -22.36
N THR A 455 -38.89 31.48 -21.58
CA THR A 455 -37.61 31.02 -22.12
C THR A 455 -37.68 29.52 -22.44
N VAL A 456 -37.27 29.18 -23.66
CA VAL A 456 -37.15 27.81 -24.15
C VAL A 456 -35.68 27.49 -24.36
N GLU A 457 -35.17 26.47 -23.66
CA GLU A 457 -33.90 25.81 -24.02
C GLU A 457 -34.17 24.85 -25.17
N ILE A 458 -33.46 25.00 -26.29
CA ILE A 458 -33.58 24.13 -27.45
C ILE A 458 -32.85 22.83 -27.15
N THR A 459 -33.56 21.70 -27.26
CA THR A 459 -33.02 20.36 -26.91
C THR A 459 -33.00 19.40 -28.10
N SER A 460 -33.60 19.76 -29.22
CA SER A 460 -33.53 19.00 -30.48
C SER A 460 -32.62 19.69 -31.48
N SER A 461 -32.19 18.95 -32.50
CA SER A 461 -31.70 19.58 -33.72
C SER A 461 -32.77 20.50 -34.31
N VAL A 462 -32.35 21.66 -34.82
CA VAL A 462 -33.21 22.61 -35.52
C VAL A 462 -33.26 22.20 -36.99
N SER A 463 -34.47 22.04 -37.53
CA SER A 463 -34.69 21.67 -38.93
C SER A 463 -35.21 22.87 -39.72
N ILE A 464 -34.56 23.13 -40.87
CA ILE A 464 -34.88 24.24 -41.78
C ILE A 464 -35.45 23.66 -43.08
N ASP A 465 -36.70 24.02 -43.38
CA ASP A 465 -37.36 23.69 -44.64
C ASP A 465 -37.45 24.96 -45.50
N LEU A 466 -36.49 25.11 -46.42
CA LEU A 466 -36.42 26.25 -47.33
C LEU A 466 -37.50 26.22 -48.41
N ARG A 467 -38.14 25.06 -48.67
CA ARG A 467 -39.23 24.98 -49.66
C ARG A 467 -40.50 25.60 -49.12
N ASN A 468 -40.79 25.34 -47.84
CA ASN A 468 -41.96 25.89 -47.16
C ASN A 468 -41.65 27.13 -46.32
N MET A 469 -40.39 27.58 -46.29
CA MET A 469 -39.88 28.69 -45.47
C MET A 469 -40.21 28.50 -43.99
N ARG A 470 -39.89 27.33 -43.42
CA ARG A 470 -40.20 26.96 -42.03
C ARG A 470 -38.98 26.54 -41.25
N ILE A 471 -38.98 26.86 -39.96
CA ILE A 471 -38.03 26.33 -38.97
C ILE A 471 -38.79 25.54 -37.93
N SER A 472 -38.30 24.34 -37.61
CA SER A 472 -38.90 23.48 -36.60
C SER A 472 -37.88 23.03 -35.57
N PHE A 473 -38.27 23.09 -34.30
CA PHE A 473 -37.45 22.64 -33.18
C PHE A 473 -38.32 22.25 -31.99
N SER A 474 -37.73 21.52 -31.06
CA SER A 474 -38.32 21.20 -29.76
C SER A 474 -37.36 21.59 -28.64
N GLY A 475 -37.94 21.95 -27.51
CA GLY A 475 -37.22 22.40 -26.35
C GLY A 475 -38.01 22.19 -25.07
N ILE A 476 -37.46 22.73 -24.00
CA ILE A 476 -38.04 22.69 -22.67
C ILE A 476 -38.13 24.10 -22.09
N LEU A 477 -39.15 24.34 -21.27
CA LEU A 477 -39.26 25.59 -20.52
C LEU A 477 -38.26 25.60 -19.37
N VAL A 478 -37.46 26.66 -19.30
CA VAL A 478 -36.46 26.90 -18.26
C VAL A 478 -36.58 28.32 -17.74
N ASP A 479 -36.00 28.57 -16.57
CA ASP A 479 -35.89 29.91 -16.00
C ASP A 479 -34.48 30.49 -16.23
N SER A 480 -34.35 31.81 -16.12
CA SER A 480 -33.07 32.51 -16.04
C SER A 480 -32.13 31.99 -14.94
N THR A 481 -32.69 31.47 -13.84
CA THR A 481 -31.92 30.90 -12.73
C THR A 481 -31.52 29.43 -12.95
N LEU A 482 -31.64 28.89 -14.16
CA LEU A 482 -31.39 27.46 -14.47
C LEU A 482 -30.05 26.96 -13.91
N TYR A 483 -29.02 27.80 -13.97
CA TYR A 483 -27.66 27.48 -13.56
C TYR A 483 -27.27 28.00 -12.17
N ASP A 484 -28.16 28.72 -11.49
CA ASP A 484 -27.91 29.15 -10.12
C ASP A 484 -27.83 27.91 -9.23
N PHE A 485 -26.93 27.91 -8.26
CA PHE A 485 -26.76 26.79 -7.35
C PHE A 485 -26.27 27.31 -6.00
N ASN A 486 -27.12 27.18 -4.99
CA ASN A 486 -26.81 27.54 -3.62
C ASN A 486 -26.25 26.32 -2.88
N ALA A 487 -24.92 26.20 -2.82
CA ALA A 487 -24.26 25.04 -2.24
C ALA A 487 -24.61 24.81 -0.77
N ALA A 488 -24.95 25.85 0.00
CA ALA A 488 -25.31 25.68 1.42
C ALA A 488 -26.63 24.91 1.62
N THR A 489 -27.53 24.94 0.64
CA THR A 489 -28.85 24.31 0.73
C THR A 489 -29.08 23.19 -0.28
N GLU A 490 -28.40 23.25 -1.43
CA GLU A 490 -28.63 22.35 -2.57
C GLU A 490 -27.52 21.30 -2.76
N GLU A 491 -26.32 21.53 -2.21
CA GLU A 491 -25.27 20.51 -2.23
C GLU A 491 -25.49 19.57 -1.04
N GLY A 492 -25.84 18.31 -1.31
CA GLY A 492 -25.99 17.29 -0.26
C GLY A 492 -24.67 16.92 0.43
N GLU A 493 -24.74 16.05 1.44
CA GLU A 493 -23.54 15.61 2.17
C GLU A 493 -22.93 14.41 1.43
N PRO A 494 -21.66 14.48 0.98
CA PRO A 494 -21.02 13.33 0.37
C PRO A 494 -20.88 12.20 1.38
N GLY A 495 -20.78 10.95 0.90
CA GLY A 495 -20.52 9.81 1.77
C GLY A 495 -19.17 9.92 2.48
N GLU A 496 -19.10 9.41 3.71
CA GLU A 496 -17.87 9.42 4.51
C GLU A 496 -16.69 8.79 3.79
N ALA A 497 -15.50 9.32 4.06
CA ALA A 497 -14.25 8.79 3.55
C ALA A 497 -13.59 7.88 4.57
N VAL A 498 -13.75 6.56 4.38
CA VAL A 498 -12.99 5.57 5.14
C VAL A 498 -11.76 5.23 4.31
N GLU A 499 -10.59 5.61 4.81
CA GLU A 499 -9.32 5.12 4.28
C GLU A 499 -9.13 3.67 4.74
N PRO A 500 -8.71 2.74 3.85
CA PRO A 500 -8.31 1.41 4.26
C PRO A 500 -7.19 1.49 5.30
N LEU A 501 -7.26 0.68 6.35
CA LEU A 501 -6.15 0.53 7.28
C LEU A 501 -4.95 -0.05 6.53
N PRO A 502 -3.74 0.47 6.72
CA PRO A 502 -2.55 -0.16 6.19
C PRO A 502 -2.38 -1.56 6.79
N ASP A 503 -1.72 -2.45 6.07
CA ASP A 503 -1.31 -3.73 6.63
C ASP A 503 -0.31 -3.46 7.78
N GLU A 504 -0.63 -3.94 8.98
CA GLU A 504 0.23 -3.78 10.17
C GLU A 504 1.31 -4.87 10.24
N GLY A 505 1.32 -5.79 9.26
CA GLY A 505 2.29 -6.88 9.20
C GLY A 505 2.05 -7.93 10.29
N VAL A 506 3.11 -8.69 10.61
CA VAL A 506 3.05 -9.69 11.68
C VAL A 506 3.29 -8.98 13.02
N PRO A 507 2.39 -9.12 14.01
CA PRO A 507 2.55 -8.44 15.30
C PRO A 507 3.76 -8.96 16.06
N ASP A 508 4.46 -8.05 16.75
CA ASP A 508 5.59 -8.40 17.61
C ASP A 508 5.13 -9.26 18.81
N PRO A 509 5.98 -10.19 19.30
CA PRO A 509 5.66 -10.97 20.48
C PRO A 509 5.49 -10.08 21.73
N VAL A 510 4.37 -10.25 22.43
CA VAL A 510 4.05 -9.53 23.67
C VAL A 510 4.45 -10.37 24.89
N ASP A 511 4.97 -9.69 25.92
CA ASP A 511 5.35 -10.28 27.21
C ASP A 511 6.24 -11.53 27.11
N PHE A 512 7.18 -11.50 26.15
CA PHE A 512 8.18 -12.54 26.02
C PHE A 512 9.04 -12.64 27.29
N SER A 513 9.01 -13.82 27.90
CA SER A 513 9.86 -14.19 29.03
C SER A 513 10.60 -15.49 28.73
N ALA A 514 11.82 -15.63 29.22
CA ALA A 514 12.62 -16.83 29.06
C ALA A 514 13.15 -17.28 30.43
N THR A 515 13.03 -18.57 30.72
CA THR A 515 13.49 -19.17 31.98
C THR A 515 14.26 -20.45 31.73
N ILE A 516 15.20 -20.77 32.62
CA ILE A 516 15.89 -22.06 32.62
C ILE A 516 15.04 -23.07 33.36
N GLN A 517 14.72 -24.16 32.69
CA GLN A 517 14.07 -25.32 33.28
C GLN A 517 14.93 -26.56 33.12
N THR A 518 14.67 -27.55 33.97
CA THR A 518 15.45 -28.79 34.04
C THR A 518 14.55 -30.00 33.87
N GLU A 519 15.06 -31.02 33.20
CA GLU A 519 14.38 -32.31 33.04
C GLU A 519 15.33 -33.46 33.40
N VAL A 520 14.78 -34.53 33.98
CA VAL A 520 15.53 -35.74 34.28
C VAL A 520 15.73 -36.53 32.98
N VAL A 521 16.99 -36.75 32.61
CA VAL A 521 17.38 -37.60 31.49
C VAL A 521 17.75 -39.00 31.97
N SER A 522 17.93 -39.93 31.02
CA SER A 522 18.25 -41.34 31.33
C SER A 522 19.47 -41.46 32.25
N GLY A 523 19.40 -42.37 33.21
CA GLY A 523 20.46 -42.56 34.21
C GLY A 523 20.39 -41.62 35.42
N GLY A 524 19.32 -40.83 35.57
CA GLY A 524 19.11 -39.97 36.75
C GLY A 524 19.89 -38.66 36.75
N SER A 525 20.55 -38.32 35.64
CA SER A 525 21.14 -37.00 35.41
C SER A 525 20.05 -36.00 35.02
N THR A 526 20.26 -34.72 35.29
CA THR A 526 19.37 -33.64 34.84
C THR A 526 20.02 -32.84 33.72
N ALA A 527 19.21 -32.24 32.85
CA ALA A 527 19.68 -31.38 31.76
C ALA A 527 18.87 -30.08 31.72
N ALA A 528 19.55 -28.96 31.42
CA ALA A 528 18.92 -27.63 31.33
C ALA A 528 18.46 -27.32 29.90
N PHE A 529 17.37 -26.55 29.79
CA PHE A 529 16.88 -25.95 28.55
C PHE A 529 16.23 -24.59 28.83
N ILE A 530 16.09 -23.75 27.80
CA ILE A 530 15.31 -22.51 27.89
C ILE A 530 13.86 -22.83 27.52
N LEU A 531 12.92 -22.43 28.40
CA LEU A 531 11.51 -22.31 28.07
C LEU A 531 11.19 -20.83 27.86
N GLY A 532 10.89 -20.47 26.62
CA GLY A 532 10.31 -19.18 26.27
C GLY A 532 8.80 -19.23 26.39
N THR A 533 8.20 -18.22 27.03
CA THR A 533 6.75 -18.04 27.11
C THR A 533 6.39 -16.64 26.63
N PHE A 534 5.21 -16.50 26.06
CA PHE A 534 4.73 -15.24 25.49
C PHE A 534 3.20 -15.26 25.43
N ASP A 535 2.59 -14.09 25.26
CA ASP A 535 1.14 -13.98 25.21
C ASP A 535 0.55 -14.54 23.91
N PHE A 536 -0.64 -15.13 24.03
CA PHE A 536 -1.38 -15.60 22.85
C PHE A 536 -1.91 -14.41 22.05
N VAL A 537 -1.63 -14.40 20.75
CA VAL A 537 -2.13 -13.38 19.81
C VAL A 537 -3.08 -14.00 18.78
N ALA A 538 -2.67 -15.06 18.08
CA ALA A 538 -3.50 -15.74 17.09
C ALA A 538 -3.07 -17.20 16.85
N ASP A 539 -4.03 -18.05 16.43
CA ASP A 539 -3.82 -19.47 16.14
C ASP A 539 -2.93 -19.75 14.91
N THR A 540 -2.75 -18.75 14.05
CA THR A 540 -1.98 -18.87 12.81
C THR A 540 -0.50 -18.52 12.99
N LEU A 541 -0.12 -17.93 14.13
CA LEU A 541 1.24 -17.46 14.38
C LEU A 541 2.14 -18.57 14.91
N ILE A 542 3.35 -18.61 14.38
CA ILE A 542 4.45 -19.45 14.84
C ILE A 542 5.54 -18.54 15.39
N TYR A 543 6.18 -18.92 16.48
CA TYR A 543 7.22 -18.11 17.11
C TYR A 543 8.58 -18.77 16.97
N GLU A 544 9.60 -17.99 16.59
CA GLU A 544 10.99 -18.43 16.52
C GLU A 544 11.75 -17.93 17.74
N LEU A 545 12.29 -18.86 18.54
CA LEU A 545 13.23 -18.58 19.62
C LEU A 545 14.66 -18.77 19.12
N GLU A 546 15.37 -17.66 19.00
CA GLU A 546 16.80 -17.64 18.70
C GLU A 546 17.60 -17.65 20.01
N TYR A 547 18.68 -18.43 20.05
CA TYR A 547 19.58 -18.47 21.19
C TYR A 547 21.03 -18.77 20.77
N ASP A 548 21.99 -18.22 21.52
CA ASP A 548 23.43 -18.45 21.32
C ASP A 548 24.19 -18.30 22.65
N ARG A 549 25.37 -18.89 22.77
CA ARG A 549 26.25 -18.69 23.93
C ARG A 549 26.87 -17.30 23.92
N THR A 550 26.99 -16.69 25.09
CA THR A 550 27.66 -15.38 25.21
C THR A 550 29.18 -15.49 25.06
N SER A 551 29.76 -16.65 25.38
CA SER A 551 31.16 -17.01 25.13
C SER A 551 31.29 -18.36 24.44
N GLY A 552 32.26 -18.49 23.53
CA GLY A 552 32.51 -19.76 22.83
C GLY A 552 31.37 -20.19 21.89
N SER A 553 30.67 -19.22 21.29
CA SER A 553 29.60 -19.47 20.31
C SER A 553 30.03 -20.46 19.22
N THR A 554 29.15 -21.41 18.92
CA THR A 554 29.29 -22.36 17.81
C THR A 554 28.38 -22.00 16.63
N GLY A 555 27.84 -20.78 16.63
CA GLY A 555 26.80 -20.32 15.72
C GLY A 555 25.43 -20.26 16.40
N VAL A 556 24.63 -19.29 15.97
CA VAL A 556 23.27 -19.03 16.44
C VAL A 556 22.36 -20.23 16.13
N GLN A 557 21.51 -20.58 17.09
CA GLN A 557 20.53 -21.65 16.98
C GLN A 557 19.11 -21.09 17.06
N SER A 558 18.16 -21.75 16.39
CA SER A 558 16.74 -21.38 16.43
C SER A 558 15.85 -22.60 16.62
N VAL A 559 14.76 -22.43 17.36
CA VAL A 559 13.66 -23.42 17.46
C VAL A 559 12.32 -22.71 17.25
N PHE A 560 11.38 -23.39 16.61
CA PHE A 560 10.04 -22.87 16.33
C PHE A 560 8.99 -23.48 17.25
N SER A 561 7.99 -22.69 17.63
CA SER A 561 6.75 -23.18 18.24
C SER A 561 5.90 -23.91 17.19
N LYS A 562 4.80 -24.55 17.64
CA LYS A 562 3.69 -24.85 16.72
C LYS A 562 2.77 -23.63 16.61
N ALA A 563 1.94 -23.62 15.58
CA ALA A 563 0.95 -22.57 15.39
C ALA A 563 -0.04 -22.53 16.58
N GLY A 564 -0.25 -21.34 17.15
CA GLY A 564 -1.17 -21.12 18.28
C GLY A 564 -0.63 -21.50 19.67
N GLU A 565 0.60 -22.02 19.77
CA GLU A 565 1.23 -22.28 21.07
C GLU A 565 1.73 -20.98 21.73
N THR A 566 1.76 -20.95 23.05
CA THR A 566 2.26 -19.81 23.86
C THR A 566 3.64 -20.05 24.46
N GLN A 567 4.27 -21.16 24.08
CA GLN A 567 5.55 -21.59 24.61
C GLN A 567 6.42 -22.22 23.53
N VAL A 568 7.73 -22.04 23.66
CA VAL A 568 8.74 -22.66 22.81
C VAL A 568 9.94 -23.07 23.65
N ARG A 569 10.44 -24.28 23.42
CA ARG A 569 11.50 -24.91 24.20
C ARG A 569 12.72 -25.17 23.33
N THR A 570 13.92 -24.83 23.82
CA THR A 570 15.17 -25.16 23.14
C THR A 570 15.56 -26.64 23.31
N GLY A 571 16.57 -27.07 22.56
CA GLY A 571 17.32 -28.28 22.90
C GLY A 571 18.05 -28.16 24.25
N TYR A 572 18.69 -29.24 24.67
CA TYR A 572 19.51 -29.25 25.88
C TYR A 572 20.74 -28.35 25.73
N LEU A 573 21.03 -27.62 26.80
CA LEU A 573 22.12 -26.64 26.86
C LEU A 573 23.32 -27.25 27.57
N VAL A 574 24.50 -26.64 27.36
CA VAL A 574 25.68 -27.02 28.12
C VAL A 574 25.62 -26.36 29.49
N ASP A 575 25.76 -27.19 30.50
CA ASP A 575 25.67 -26.79 31.90
C ASP A 575 26.78 -25.79 32.29
N GLY A 576 26.44 -24.79 33.08
CA GLY A 576 27.32 -23.72 33.53
C GLY A 576 27.56 -22.59 32.51
N GLU A 577 27.13 -22.74 31.26
CA GLU A 577 27.33 -21.73 30.21
C GLU A 577 26.20 -20.68 30.20
N GLU A 578 26.55 -19.44 29.86
CA GLU A 578 25.58 -18.35 29.67
C GLU A 578 25.12 -18.26 28.21
N TYR A 579 23.81 -18.09 28.04
CA TYR A 579 23.13 -17.96 26.76
C TYR A 579 22.39 -16.63 26.70
N LYS A 580 22.35 -16.04 25.51
CA LYS A 580 21.43 -14.96 25.16
C LYS A 580 20.32 -15.51 24.27
N CYS A 581 19.07 -15.11 24.48
CA CYS A 581 17.95 -15.51 23.64
C CYS A 581 16.98 -14.35 23.34
N ARG A 582 16.24 -14.46 22.24
CA ARG A 582 15.21 -13.51 21.79
C ARG A 582 14.16 -14.21 20.94
N LEU A 583 13.01 -13.58 20.76
CA LEU A 583 11.83 -14.16 20.09
C LEU A 583 11.36 -13.25 18.96
N ARG A 584 10.81 -13.83 17.89
CA ARG A 584 10.00 -13.13 16.88
C ARG A 584 8.82 -14.00 16.44
N ALA A 585 7.80 -13.38 15.87
CA ALA A 585 6.63 -14.06 15.32
C ALA A 585 6.71 -14.21 13.79
N TYR A 586 6.05 -15.25 13.27
CA TYR A 586 5.87 -15.55 11.86
C TYR A 586 4.39 -15.80 11.55
N GLY A 587 3.91 -15.22 10.45
CA GLY A 587 2.54 -15.37 9.99
C GLY A 587 2.40 -14.95 8.54
N GLY A 588 1.55 -15.64 7.77
CA GLY A 588 1.27 -15.27 6.37
C GLY A 588 2.47 -15.30 5.41
N GLY A 589 3.61 -15.85 5.86
CA GLY A 589 4.88 -15.86 5.11
C GLY A 589 5.80 -14.67 5.37
N SER A 590 5.40 -13.75 6.26
CA SER A 590 6.17 -12.62 6.76
C SER A 590 6.63 -12.82 8.21
N LYS A 591 7.41 -11.89 8.77
CA LYS A 591 7.90 -11.92 10.17
C LYS A 591 7.80 -10.58 10.88
N SER A 592 7.75 -10.65 12.20
CA SER A 592 7.81 -9.48 13.09
C SER A 592 9.26 -9.05 13.37
N ASP A 593 9.43 -7.95 14.08
CA ASP A 593 10.73 -7.58 14.65
C ASP A 593 11.12 -8.53 15.78
N TRP A 594 12.42 -8.54 16.10
CA TRP A 594 12.95 -9.30 17.22
C TRP A 594 12.72 -8.59 18.55
N THR A 595 12.38 -9.34 19.59
CA THR A 595 12.45 -8.85 20.97
C THR A 595 13.91 -8.60 21.40
N SER A 596 14.09 -7.85 22.49
CA SER A 596 15.41 -7.64 23.11
C SER A 596 16.00 -8.94 23.65
N TYR A 597 17.33 -9.05 23.65
CA TYR A 597 18.00 -10.22 24.22
C TYR A 597 17.78 -10.35 25.74
N ILE A 598 17.52 -11.58 26.18
CA ILE A 598 17.50 -12.03 27.58
C ILE A 598 18.70 -12.95 27.80
N ASN A 599 19.50 -12.70 28.84
CA ASN A 599 20.64 -13.54 29.20
C ASN A 599 20.31 -14.49 30.36
N LEU A 600 20.70 -15.76 30.24
CA LEU A 600 20.39 -16.84 31.18
C LEU A 600 21.56 -17.81 31.30
N THR A 601 21.89 -18.27 32.51
CA THR A 601 22.89 -19.31 32.73
C THR A 601 22.24 -20.69 32.81
N ALA A 602 22.62 -21.59 31.89
CA ALA A 602 22.14 -22.96 31.91
C ALA A 602 22.63 -23.65 33.19
N THR A 603 21.69 -24.11 34.02
CA THR A 603 21.98 -24.80 35.29
C THR A 603 21.22 -26.12 35.30
N ALA A 604 21.92 -27.23 35.07
CA ALA A 604 21.33 -28.55 34.93
C ALA A 604 20.86 -29.12 36.27
N ASP A 605 21.58 -28.87 37.36
CA ASP A 605 21.18 -29.17 38.73
C ASP A 605 21.14 -27.88 39.57
N PRO A 606 19.95 -27.32 39.83
CA PRO A 606 19.80 -26.12 40.65
C PRO A 606 19.82 -26.42 42.16
N VAL A 607 19.82 -27.69 42.56
CA VAL A 607 19.71 -28.09 43.97
C VAL A 607 21.10 -28.08 44.62
N PRO A 608 21.37 -27.23 45.63
CA PRO A 608 22.65 -27.27 46.32
C PRO A 608 22.84 -28.59 47.08
N PRO A 609 24.07 -29.14 47.14
CA PRO A 609 24.35 -30.28 48.02
C PRO A 609 24.27 -29.85 49.49
N GLY A 610 24.15 -30.83 50.39
CA GLY A 610 24.22 -30.59 51.83
C GLY A 610 25.57 -29.99 52.27
N PRO A 611 25.65 -29.36 53.46
CA PRO A 611 26.92 -28.87 53.97
C PRO A 611 27.90 -30.02 54.24
N VAL A 612 29.19 -29.76 54.07
CA VAL A 612 30.23 -30.68 54.57
C VAL A 612 30.19 -30.74 56.11
N THR A 613 30.70 -31.83 56.69
CA THR A 613 30.76 -32.01 58.15
C THR A 613 32.18 -32.37 58.60
N GLY A 614 32.45 -32.38 59.90
CA GLY A 614 33.78 -32.75 60.41
C GLY A 614 34.92 -31.83 59.94
N VAL A 615 34.59 -30.56 59.64
CA VAL A 615 35.53 -29.60 59.07
C VAL A 615 36.67 -29.29 60.06
N SER A 616 37.91 -29.35 59.56
CA SER A 616 39.13 -29.10 60.33
C SER A 616 40.16 -28.36 59.49
N ALA A 617 41.11 -27.69 60.15
CA ALA A 617 42.27 -27.05 59.55
C ALA A 617 43.50 -27.40 60.39
N ASP A 618 44.41 -28.21 59.85
CA ASP A 618 45.68 -28.56 60.48
C ASP A 618 46.81 -27.69 59.90
N VAL A 619 47.58 -27.07 60.80
CA VAL A 619 48.68 -26.13 60.52
C VAL A 619 50.03 -26.69 61.00
N SER A 620 50.12 -28.02 61.16
CA SER A 620 51.31 -28.71 61.65
C SER A 620 52.54 -28.57 60.74
N THR A 621 52.35 -28.20 59.46
CA THR A 621 53.42 -27.96 58.48
C THR A 621 53.55 -26.45 58.19
N PRO A 622 54.75 -25.84 58.36
CA PRO A 622 54.94 -24.41 58.10
C PRO A 622 54.59 -23.98 56.68
N GLY A 623 53.89 -22.86 56.54
CA GLY A 623 53.48 -22.27 55.26
C GLY A 623 52.33 -22.98 54.53
N GLU A 624 51.69 -23.99 55.13
CA GLU A 624 50.60 -24.77 54.54
C GLU A 624 49.48 -25.05 55.56
N VAL A 625 48.27 -25.29 55.06
CA VAL A 625 47.12 -25.73 55.87
C VAL A 625 46.45 -26.92 55.21
N GLU A 626 46.31 -28.02 55.94
CA GLU A 626 45.50 -29.16 55.51
C GLU A 626 44.07 -28.97 56.00
N PHE A 627 43.14 -28.84 55.05
CA PHE A 627 41.71 -28.82 55.35
C PHE A 627 41.17 -30.24 55.26
N GLY A 628 40.54 -30.73 56.33
CA GLY A 628 39.86 -32.03 56.34
C GLY A 628 38.35 -31.87 56.48
N TRP A 629 37.56 -32.68 55.78
CA TRP A 629 36.10 -32.70 55.89
C TRP A 629 35.50 -34.06 55.53
N THR A 630 34.22 -34.22 55.86
CA THR A 630 33.38 -35.31 55.36
C THR A 630 32.33 -34.73 54.42
N ALA A 631 32.33 -35.20 53.17
CA ALA A 631 31.36 -34.84 52.16
C ALA A 631 29.93 -35.21 52.62
N PRO A 632 28.91 -34.39 52.31
CA PRO A 632 27.52 -34.70 52.64
C PRO A 632 27.07 -36.01 51.99
N ASN A 633 26.08 -36.67 52.60
CA ASN A 633 25.33 -37.75 51.95
C ASN A 633 24.29 -37.20 50.96
N SER A 634 24.77 -36.38 50.01
CA SER A 634 23.96 -35.80 48.93
C SER A 634 24.40 -36.44 47.63
N ALA A 635 23.48 -37.10 46.92
CA ALA A 635 23.79 -37.80 45.66
C ALA A 635 24.39 -36.86 44.60
N ASN A 636 24.09 -35.56 44.68
CA ASN A 636 24.60 -34.53 43.80
C ASN A 636 25.84 -33.79 44.34
N TYR A 637 26.51 -34.27 45.39
CA TYR A 637 27.82 -33.73 45.76
C TYR A 637 28.85 -34.07 44.69
N TYR A 638 29.63 -33.06 44.29
CA TYR A 638 30.66 -33.19 43.26
C TYR A 638 32.06 -32.81 43.75
N ALA A 639 32.14 -31.72 44.51
CA ALA A 639 33.41 -31.20 45.02
C ALA A 639 33.21 -30.32 46.25
N CYS A 640 34.31 -30.01 46.92
CA CYS A 640 34.40 -29.01 47.97
C CYS A 640 35.31 -27.86 47.52
N ARG A 641 34.79 -26.63 47.58
CA ARG A 641 35.55 -25.39 47.39
C ARG A 641 36.06 -24.89 48.73
N ILE A 642 37.34 -24.54 48.77
CA ILE A 642 38.06 -24.09 49.97
C ILE A 642 38.35 -22.60 49.81
N TYR A 643 37.75 -21.79 50.67
CA TYR A 643 37.95 -20.35 50.71
C TYR A 643 38.78 -19.98 51.94
N VAL A 644 39.74 -19.07 51.77
CA VAL A 644 40.58 -18.56 52.85
C VAL A 644 40.60 -17.04 52.82
N GLY A 645 40.48 -16.41 53.99
CA GLY A 645 40.51 -14.96 54.15
C GLY A 645 41.18 -14.53 55.46
N THR A 646 41.62 -13.29 55.55
CA THR A 646 42.21 -12.70 56.77
C THR A 646 41.17 -12.04 57.68
N ILE A 647 39.92 -11.92 57.20
CA ILE A 647 38.75 -11.39 57.91
C ILE A 647 37.72 -12.52 58.01
N ASN A 648 36.97 -12.59 59.11
CA ASN A 648 35.89 -13.58 59.32
C ASN A 648 34.64 -13.28 58.48
N ASP A 649 34.79 -13.21 57.16
CA ASP A 649 33.70 -13.01 56.20
C ASP A 649 34.01 -13.77 54.90
N ILE A 650 33.21 -14.78 54.60
CA ILE A 650 33.37 -15.61 53.39
C ILE A 650 33.24 -14.79 52.10
N ASN A 651 32.50 -13.68 52.10
CA ASN A 651 32.35 -12.84 50.90
C ASN A 651 33.64 -12.07 50.58
N SER A 652 34.55 -11.94 51.56
CA SER A 652 35.88 -11.35 51.39
C SER A 652 36.98 -12.40 51.19
N ALA A 653 36.64 -13.69 51.28
CA ALA A 653 37.60 -14.79 51.20
C ALA A 653 37.90 -15.20 49.76
N THR A 654 39.14 -15.61 49.51
CA THR A 654 39.62 -16.04 48.19
C THR A 654 39.45 -17.54 48.04
N LEU A 655 38.95 -18.01 46.88
CA LEU A 655 38.92 -19.44 46.54
C LEU A 655 40.36 -19.94 46.33
N MET A 656 40.83 -20.81 47.22
CA MET A 656 42.20 -21.35 47.19
C MET A 656 42.29 -22.67 46.45
N ALA A 657 41.26 -23.53 46.57
CA ALA A 657 41.25 -24.85 45.93
C ALA A 657 39.82 -25.37 45.72
N THR A 658 39.67 -26.28 44.76
CA THR A 658 38.47 -27.11 44.58
C THR A 658 38.93 -28.57 44.56
N GLU A 659 38.42 -29.38 45.48
CA GLU A 659 38.74 -30.82 45.59
C GLU A 659 37.52 -31.66 45.20
N TYR A 660 37.71 -32.59 44.26
CA TYR A 660 36.63 -33.42 43.72
C TYR A 660 36.56 -34.76 44.47
N GLY A 661 35.36 -35.18 44.86
CA GLY A 661 35.20 -36.43 45.62
C GLY A 661 33.77 -36.97 45.58
N PRO A 662 33.56 -38.25 45.90
CA PRO A 662 32.22 -38.83 45.94
C PRO A 662 31.46 -38.44 47.23
N PRO A 663 30.11 -38.53 47.23
CA PRO A 663 29.30 -38.31 48.42
C PRO A 663 29.70 -39.21 49.59
N SER A 664 29.51 -38.74 50.82
CA SER A 664 29.83 -39.44 52.08
C SER A 664 31.30 -39.83 52.31
N ALA A 665 32.22 -39.44 51.43
CA ALA A 665 33.65 -39.67 51.64
C ALA A 665 34.25 -38.67 52.64
N THR A 666 35.19 -39.15 53.45
CA THR A 666 36.11 -38.26 54.17
C THR A 666 37.24 -37.90 53.23
N ASP A 667 37.56 -36.63 53.14
CA ASP A 667 38.49 -36.07 52.18
C ASP A 667 39.33 -34.97 52.82
N LEU A 668 40.48 -34.67 52.22
CA LEU A 668 41.39 -33.64 52.68
C LEU A 668 42.07 -32.94 51.52
N ARG A 669 42.48 -31.68 51.75
CA ARG A 669 43.24 -30.91 50.79
C ARG A 669 44.17 -29.93 51.47
N VAL A 670 45.45 -30.02 51.10
CA VAL A 670 46.48 -29.07 51.51
C VAL A 670 46.43 -27.82 50.61
N VAL A 671 46.37 -26.66 51.23
CA VAL A 671 46.58 -25.34 50.61
C VAL A 671 47.95 -24.84 51.06
N THR A 672 48.83 -24.58 50.10
CA THR A 672 50.23 -24.19 50.37
C THR A 672 50.45 -22.71 50.08
N SER A 673 51.66 -22.22 50.35
CA SER A 673 52.10 -20.84 50.02
C SER A 673 51.30 -19.77 50.77
N LEU A 674 50.93 -20.04 52.02
CA LEU A 674 50.32 -19.05 52.92
C LEU A 674 51.41 -18.42 53.78
N ASP A 675 51.41 -17.10 53.88
CA ASP A 675 52.30 -16.38 54.79
C ASP A 675 51.96 -16.70 56.25
N ALA A 676 52.94 -16.57 57.15
CA ALA A 676 52.68 -16.76 58.58
C ALA A 676 51.69 -15.70 59.09
N GLY A 677 50.58 -16.13 59.69
CA GLY A 677 49.54 -15.22 60.16
C GLY A 677 48.18 -15.87 60.44
N PRO A 678 47.22 -15.09 61.00
CA PRO A 678 45.87 -15.54 61.27
C PRO A 678 44.99 -15.56 60.02
N TYR A 679 44.25 -16.67 59.82
CA TYR A 679 43.32 -16.84 58.71
C TYR A 679 42.01 -17.49 59.18
N TYR A 680 40.96 -17.27 58.39
CA TYR A 680 39.67 -17.95 58.48
C TYR A 680 39.47 -18.80 57.22
N GLY A 681 38.94 -20.00 57.40
CA GLY A 681 38.69 -20.96 56.32
C GLY A 681 37.21 -21.32 56.23
N TRP A 682 36.72 -21.50 55.01
CA TRP A 682 35.37 -22.00 54.73
C TRP A 682 35.43 -23.08 53.68
N LEU A 683 34.78 -24.19 53.99
CA LEU A 683 34.59 -25.29 53.06
C LEU A 683 33.15 -25.28 52.58
N ARG A 684 32.98 -25.35 51.26
CA ARG A 684 31.68 -25.22 50.60
C ARG A 684 31.52 -26.31 49.56
N SER A 685 30.60 -27.23 49.81
CA SER A 685 30.22 -28.25 48.84
C SER A 685 29.63 -27.60 47.59
N ILE A 686 29.85 -28.21 46.42
CA ILE A 686 29.24 -27.84 45.14
C ILE A 686 28.71 -29.09 44.44
N ASN A 687 27.66 -28.92 43.63
CA ASN A 687 27.19 -29.97 42.72
C ASN A 687 27.91 -29.88 41.35
N PRO A 688 27.63 -30.79 40.40
CA PRO A 688 28.25 -30.77 39.07
C PRO A 688 28.00 -29.47 38.29
N SER A 689 26.86 -28.82 38.51
CA SER A 689 26.52 -27.51 37.93
C SER A 689 27.17 -26.32 38.65
N GLY A 690 28.04 -26.57 39.63
CA GLY A 690 28.74 -25.54 40.39
C GLY A 690 27.87 -24.78 41.39
N VAL A 691 26.61 -25.20 41.61
CA VAL A 691 25.70 -24.60 42.58
C VAL A 691 26.21 -24.91 43.99
N PRO A 692 26.50 -23.87 44.79
CA PRO A 692 27.19 -24.09 46.05
C PRO A 692 26.22 -24.30 47.22
N GLY A 693 26.53 -25.30 48.05
CA GLY A 693 25.86 -25.57 49.32
C GLY A 693 26.14 -24.52 50.40
N THR A 694 25.69 -24.81 51.63
CA THR A 694 25.98 -23.95 52.79
C THR A 694 27.46 -24.09 53.17
N ALA A 695 28.16 -22.96 53.29
CA ALA A 695 29.56 -22.95 53.69
C ALA A 695 29.73 -23.24 55.19
N VAL A 696 30.75 -24.00 55.54
CA VAL A 696 31.06 -24.37 56.93
C VAL A 696 32.45 -23.82 57.28
N ALA A 697 32.50 -23.02 58.34
CA ALA A 697 33.73 -22.40 58.79
C ALA A 697 34.62 -23.38 59.57
N THR A 698 35.93 -23.32 59.35
CA THR A 698 36.94 -24.04 60.15
C THR A 698 37.24 -23.34 61.48
N GLY A 699 36.81 -22.07 61.60
CA GLY A 699 37.25 -21.16 62.66
C GLY A 699 38.57 -20.46 62.32
N LEU A 700 39.07 -19.68 63.28
CA LEU A 700 40.38 -19.01 63.19
C LEU A 700 41.49 -20.06 63.35
N PHE A 701 42.44 -20.09 62.41
CA PHE A 701 43.69 -20.83 62.51
C PHE A 701 44.87 -19.90 62.23
N THR A 702 46.08 -20.28 62.67
CA THR A 702 47.29 -19.47 62.49
C THR A 702 48.34 -20.29 61.79
N VAL A 703 48.75 -19.85 60.60
CA VAL A 703 49.86 -20.46 59.85
C VAL A 703 51.17 -20.01 60.48
N THR A 704 52.07 -20.96 60.77
CA THR A 704 53.39 -20.71 61.37
C THR A 704 54.51 -20.67 60.35
#